data_AF-A0A8H7BVF2-F1
#
_entry.id   AF-A0A8H7BVF2-F1
#
_cell.length_a   1.000
_cell.length_b   1.000
_cell.length_c   1.000
_cell.angle_alpha   90.00
_cell.angle_beta   90.00
_cell.angle_gamma   90.00
#
_symmetry.space_group_name_H-M   'P 1'
#
loop_
_entity.id
_entity.type
_entity.pdbx_description
1 polymer ?
#
loop_
_entity_poly.entity_id
_entity_poly.type
_entity_poly.pdbx_seq_one_letter_code
_entity_poly.pdbx_strand_id
1 'polypeptide(L)'
;MELLSIIYCHWVRFPWSPQFTVPEYYGFAHNKVRSVRIKTADNVSIGAWHILPTEYHEQLHLREVGKVEDHVFDAALSDPNYDTVIYLHGNSMNRAAPWRVDLYKILGDKFHRLNVLTIDYRGFGDSEGVPSEQGLNLDAKATLDWLLQRNVSHTRISLIGHSLGTGVATSLAYEMTRAGLTPNALILKAAYSSLPNLIFEYRLLQYIPILGPLQAMPPVQNWILSKLMHTFDSLSRIEHVHCPVLILYGASDLEIPGHNSHQLFHRAAYGSESPVPFSPNWLESDDEIENSVIAGEATVYKRQGKSNVQLVRLNYADHNNVSSIVTATLSAKAQRRLSNQPFFQHLDFTSTDSDLSSTRKKTSHRKLSSARSSKVSSEASSIKTDDIPPPLPKIPRISTSARVSSESIENDARQSSRGTTQQQEQQQTNLVMLGGRQYFVMPGIYFCSPCDDDEADRLVILHFLLKYAFHGNFVAPFRNTLDPHLPTGMQRPQVLDIGCGPGTWILEMATEYPQTDFHGIDLRTMFPTTIKPSNAYFKQHNFFESLPYEDNTFDFVRIRLMFCNMTQAQWMQILKMATRVLKPEGYFEITDVENRIQRPGPLCETLLNQELAHAMRNYGIEFYMGHQISTLLMTQGFVNVRQQRVTMPLGWGGQMGEVHAQNFEGFFRSIHPSIKPTTTTSTKQVSQWQPAGMEHRKIVFSDAAIRLAMEECKKYQSHLNWFTCYGQKPSPADTPLSPRLDGPGSAVSLLATPMAHPTPSTPPNSLEEGTWETIKDFIDGYVD
;
A
#
# COMPACT_ATOMS: atom_id res chain seq x y z
N MET A 1 20.57 24.12 -3.21
CA MET A 1 19.55 23.70 -2.23
C MET A 1 18.54 22.72 -2.84
N GLU A 2 17.94 23.02 -4.00
CA GLU A 2 16.87 22.20 -4.62
C GLU A 2 17.23 20.73 -4.85
N LEU A 3 18.41 20.42 -5.39
CA LEU A 3 18.85 19.04 -5.64
C LEU A 3 19.04 18.22 -4.35
N LEU A 4 19.40 18.91 -3.26
CA LEU A 4 19.53 18.36 -1.92
C LEU A 4 18.18 18.02 -1.28
N SER A 5 17.17 18.83 -1.58
CA SER A 5 15.79 18.53 -1.25
C SER A 5 15.43 17.13 -1.78
N ILE A 6 15.62 16.89 -3.08
CA ILE A 6 15.13 15.71 -3.81
C ILE A 6 15.68 14.38 -3.27
N ILE A 7 16.88 14.38 -2.69
CA ILE A 7 17.49 13.18 -2.09
C ILE A 7 16.70 12.72 -0.85
N TYR A 8 16.23 13.65 -0.03
CA TYR A 8 15.58 13.33 1.26
C TYR A 8 14.06 13.26 1.15
N CYS A 9 13.43 14.07 0.29
CA CYS A 9 11.96 14.17 0.14
C CYS A 9 11.20 14.40 1.47
N HIS A 10 11.86 14.99 2.47
CA HIS A 10 11.36 15.15 3.85
C HIS A 10 10.08 15.99 3.99
N TRP A 11 9.73 16.82 3.00
CA TRP A 11 8.45 17.52 2.94
C TRP A 11 7.27 16.63 2.56
N VAL A 12 7.51 15.42 2.02
CA VAL A 12 6.46 14.44 1.72
C VAL A 12 5.96 13.85 3.03
N ARG A 13 5.05 14.57 3.70
CA ARG A 13 4.48 14.17 4.99
C ARG A 13 3.28 13.25 4.75
N PHE A 14 3.55 11.95 4.61
CA PHE A 14 2.52 10.92 4.60
C PHE A 14 2.77 9.90 5.74
N PRO A 15 1.76 9.52 6.54
CA PRO A 15 0.40 10.10 6.57
C PRO A 15 0.42 11.60 6.93
N TRP A 16 -0.59 12.34 6.45
CA TRP A 16 -0.62 13.81 6.45
C TRP A 16 -0.78 14.44 7.85
N SER A 17 -1.47 13.74 8.75
CA SER A 17 -1.66 14.13 10.16
C SER A 17 -1.24 12.98 11.08
N PRO A 18 0.07 12.74 11.25
CA PRO A 18 0.55 11.55 11.96
C PRO A 18 0.38 11.67 13.49
N GLN A 19 -0.26 10.67 14.10
CA GLN A 19 -0.49 10.58 15.54
C GLN A 19 0.70 9.95 16.28
N PHE A 20 1.86 10.63 16.25
CA PHE A 20 3.10 10.09 16.81
C PHE A 20 3.06 9.79 18.32
N THR A 21 2.11 10.33 19.07
CA THR A 21 1.93 10.08 20.51
C THR A 21 0.86 9.04 20.82
N VAL A 22 0.10 8.56 19.82
CA VAL A 22 -0.97 7.57 19.97
C VAL A 22 -0.73 6.41 19.00
N PRO A 23 0.28 5.55 19.25
CA PRO A 23 0.63 4.45 18.35
C PRO A 23 -0.53 3.44 18.15
N GLU A 24 -1.47 3.35 19.10
CA GLU A 24 -2.70 2.56 18.97
C GLU A 24 -3.54 2.96 17.73
N TYR A 25 -3.47 4.22 17.28
CA TYR A 25 -4.10 4.69 16.03
C TYR A 25 -3.62 3.88 14.80
N TYR A 26 -2.40 3.37 14.85
CA TYR A 26 -1.79 2.56 13.79
C TYR A 26 -1.99 1.06 13.99
N GLY A 27 -2.83 0.66 14.95
CA GLY A 27 -3.13 -0.74 15.26
C GLY A 27 -2.02 -1.46 16.04
N PHE A 28 -1.22 -0.74 16.83
CA PHE A 28 -0.44 -1.35 17.91
C PHE A 28 -1.34 -1.64 19.11
N ALA A 29 -1.01 -2.67 19.90
CA ALA A 29 -1.72 -2.95 21.16
C ALA A 29 -1.43 -1.86 22.21
N HIS A 30 -2.32 -1.70 23.18
CA HIS A 30 -2.12 -0.70 24.25
C HIS A 30 -0.81 -0.96 25.02
N ASN A 31 -0.07 0.12 25.34
CA ASN A 31 1.27 0.08 25.95
C ASN A 31 2.34 -0.73 25.17
N LYS A 32 2.09 -1.16 23.93
CA LYS A 32 3.06 -1.89 23.10
C LYS A 32 4.20 -1.00 22.61
N VAL A 33 3.93 0.30 22.47
CA VAL A 33 4.84 1.29 21.89
C VAL A 33 4.82 2.55 22.74
N ARG A 34 6.00 3.12 23.03
CA ARG A 34 6.12 4.48 23.56
C ARG A 34 6.71 5.43 22.51
N SER A 35 6.29 6.68 22.57
CA SER A 35 6.87 7.77 21.80
C SER A 35 7.90 8.50 22.65
N VAL A 36 9.11 8.67 22.13
CA VAL A 36 10.22 9.32 22.83
C VAL A 36 10.86 10.37 21.94
N ARG A 37 11.50 11.38 22.54
CA ARG A 37 12.34 12.34 21.81
C ARG A 37 13.80 12.11 22.19
N ILE A 38 14.66 12.04 21.18
CA ILE A 38 16.10 11.87 21.33
C ILE A 38 16.74 13.21 21.00
N LYS A 39 17.68 13.68 21.83
CA LYS A 39 18.47 14.89 21.55
C LYS A 39 19.82 14.49 20.98
N THR A 40 20.18 15.11 19.86
CA THR A 40 21.47 14.91 19.20
C THR A 40 22.58 15.74 19.86
N ALA A 41 23.84 15.45 19.52
CA ALA A 41 24.99 16.22 20.01
C ALA A 41 24.95 17.70 19.58
N ASP A 42 24.29 18.02 18.48
CA ASP A 42 24.01 19.39 18.01
C ASP A 42 22.64 19.95 18.47
N ASN A 43 22.06 19.35 19.52
CA ASN A 43 20.84 19.78 20.21
C ASN A 43 19.56 19.77 19.34
N VAL A 44 19.53 19.01 18.23
CA VAL A 44 18.31 18.75 17.45
C VAL A 44 17.47 17.69 18.17
N SER A 45 16.16 17.91 18.30
CA SER A 45 15.21 16.95 18.88
C SER A 45 14.56 16.11 17.78
N ILE A 46 14.90 14.83 17.71
CA ILE A 46 14.30 13.87 16.78
C ILE A 46 13.23 13.02 17.47
N GLY A 47 12.14 12.74 16.76
CA GLY A 47 11.05 11.87 17.22
C GLY A 47 11.36 10.40 16.97
N ALA A 48 11.03 9.54 17.93
CA ALA A 48 11.28 8.11 17.87
C ALA A 48 10.16 7.28 18.49
N TRP A 49 10.04 6.03 18.08
CA TRP A 49 9.17 5.03 18.69
C TRP A 49 9.99 3.83 19.18
N HIS A 50 9.73 3.44 20.43
CA HIS A 50 10.22 2.20 21.01
C HIS A 50 9.07 1.20 21.12
N ILE A 51 9.14 0.12 20.34
CA ILE A 51 8.18 -0.99 20.30
C ILE A 51 8.73 -2.14 21.15
N LEU A 52 7.95 -2.60 22.12
CA LEU A 52 8.32 -3.68 23.04
C LEU A 52 8.33 -5.07 22.37
N PRO A 53 9.15 -6.02 22.89
CA PRO A 53 9.04 -7.44 22.56
C PRO A 53 7.63 -7.96 22.84
N THR A 54 7.12 -8.87 22.01
CA THR A 54 5.78 -9.47 22.23
C THR A 54 5.74 -10.35 23.46
N GLU A 55 6.79 -11.13 23.70
CA GLU A 55 6.91 -11.94 24.91
C GLU A 55 6.87 -11.08 26.19
N TYR A 56 7.63 -9.98 26.24
CA TYR A 56 7.66 -9.08 27.39
C TYR A 56 6.31 -8.38 27.63
N HIS A 57 5.68 -7.90 26.56
CA HIS A 57 4.38 -7.21 26.60
C HIS A 57 3.24 -8.13 27.09
N GLU A 58 3.28 -9.40 26.69
CA GLU A 58 2.33 -10.43 27.11
C GLU A 58 2.60 -10.93 28.54
N GLN A 59 3.85 -11.22 28.89
CA GLN A 59 4.24 -11.73 30.23
C GLN A 59 3.89 -10.77 31.37
N LEU A 60 3.95 -9.45 31.11
CA LEU A 60 3.57 -8.41 32.08
C LEU A 60 2.13 -7.93 31.93
N HIS A 61 1.32 -8.56 31.06
CA HIS A 61 -0.07 -8.20 30.78
C HIS A 61 -0.30 -6.70 30.48
N LEU A 62 0.68 -6.03 29.85
CA LEU A 62 0.70 -4.56 29.72
C LEU A 62 -0.48 -3.98 28.92
N ARG A 63 -1.19 -4.83 28.16
CA ARG A 63 -2.43 -4.46 27.45
C ARG A 63 -3.59 -4.12 28.39
N GLU A 64 -3.62 -4.72 29.59
CA GLU A 64 -4.69 -4.56 30.58
C GLU A 64 -4.34 -3.51 31.65
N VAL A 65 -3.06 -3.17 31.77
CA VAL A 65 -2.57 -2.05 32.59
C VAL A 65 -3.02 -0.73 31.93
N GLY A 66 -3.27 0.29 32.75
CA GLY A 66 -3.41 1.68 32.27
C GLY A 66 -2.09 2.22 31.72
N LYS A 67 -1.90 3.54 31.70
CA LYS A 67 -0.64 4.13 31.20
C LYS A 67 0.57 3.56 31.95
N VAL A 68 1.50 2.94 31.22
CA VAL A 68 2.74 2.38 31.73
C VAL A 68 3.84 3.46 31.80
N GLU A 69 4.63 3.42 32.87
CA GLU A 69 5.76 4.33 33.11
C GLU A 69 7.02 3.96 32.31
N ASP A 70 7.84 4.96 31.96
CA ASP A 70 9.00 4.81 31.07
C ASP A 70 10.03 3.76 31.56
N HIS A 71 10.15 3.56 32.88
CA HIS A 71 11.08 2.59 33.46
C HIS A 71 10.75 1.13 33.08
N VAL A 72 9.48 0.81 32.79
CA VAL A 72 9.06 -0.53 32.34
C VAL A 72 9.52 -0.78 30.91
N PHE A 73 9.59 0.26 30.07
CA PHE A 73 10.15 0.18 28.74
C PHE A 73 11.67 0.19 28.74
N ASP A 74 12.31 0.93 29.66
CA ASP A 74 13.77 0.90 29.84
C ASP A 74 14.25 -0.46 30.36
N ALA A 75 13.47 -1.13 31.22
CA ALA A 75 13.74 -2.49 31.67
C ALA A 75 13.85 -3.48 30.50
N ALA A 76 12.89 -3.48 29.56
CA ALA A 76 12.89 -4.34 28.37
C ALA A 76 14.12 -4.17 27.45
N LEU A 77 14.67 -2.95 27.41
CA LEU A 77 15.91 -2.64 26.68
C LEU A 77 17.14 -3.18 27.43
N SER A 78 17.20 -2.95 28.74
CA SER A 78 18.33 -3.34 29.59
C SER A 78 18.44 -4.86 29.79
N ASP A 79 17.32 -5.59 29.76
CA ASP A 79 17.26 -7.03 29.97
C ASP A 79 18.07 -7.78 28.90
N PRO A 80 19.04 -8.65 29.30
CA PRO A 80 19.86 -9.40 28.36
C PRO A 80 19.07 -10.45 27.54
N ASN A 81 17.83 -10.78 27.91
CA ASN A 81 16.99 -11.73 27.19
C ASN A 81 16.38 -11.16 25.91
N TYR A 82 16.35 -9.85 25.71
CA TYR A 82 15.75 -9.23 24.54
C TYR A 82 16.82 -8.55 23.68
N ASP A 83 16.82 -8.85 22.38
CA ASP A 83 17.67 -8.14 21.41
C ASP A 83 17.03 -6.78 21.06
N THR A 84 17.78 -5.88 20.43
CA THR A 84 17.27 -4.58 19.97
C THR A 84 17.64 -4.32 18.51
N VAL A 85 16.68 -3.86 17.72
CA VAL A 85 16.93 -3.34 16.36
C VAL A 85 16.80 -1.82 16.36
N ILE A 86 17.80 -1.13 15.80
CA ILE A 86 17.64 0.25 15.31
C ILE A 86 17.19 0.16 13.85
N TYR A 87 16.00 0.67 13.54
CA TYR A 87 15.50 0.77 12.16
C TYR A 87 15.66 2.19 11.61
N LEU A 88 16.30 2.29 10.45
CA LEU A 88 16.64 3.51 9.74
C LEU A 88 15.94 3.50 8.38
N HIS A 89 14.92 4.35 8.22
CA HIS A 89 14.00 4.30 7.09
C HIS A 89 14.55 4.93 5.79
N GLY A 90 13.85 4.69 4.67
CA GLY A 90 14.16 5.26 3.35
C GLY A 90 13.89 6.76 3.23
N ASN A 91 14.02 7.31 2.02
CA ASN A 91 13.61 8.70 1.77
C ASN A 91 12.09 8.86 1.86
N SER A 92 11.63 10.11 1.92
CA SER A 92 10.21 10.49 2.08
C SER A 92 9.53 10.04 3.39
N MET A 93 8.34 10.61 3.63
CA MET A 93 7.37 10.13 4.63
C MET A 93 7.90 10.17 6.07
N ASN A 94 7.29 9.43 6.98
CA ASN A 94 7.68 9.44 8.39
C ASN A 94 7.59 8.04 9.03
N ARG A 95 7.96 7.90 10.31
CA ARG A 95 7.99 6.60 11.01
C ARG A 95 6.63 5.91 11.08
N ALA A 96 5.53 6.65 10.87
CA ALA A 96 4.16 6.16 10.86
C ALA A 96 3.59 5.82 9.46
N ALA A 97 4.43 5.75 8.41
CA ALA A 97 4.00 5.27 7.10
C ALA A 97 3.53 3.79 7.17
N PRO A 98 2.44 3.39 6.48
CA PRO A 98 1.78 2.08 6.69
C PRO A 98 2.71 0.87 6.58
N TRP A 99 3.48 0.76 5.49
CA TRP A 99 4.42 -0.36 5.30
C TRP A 99 5.57 -0.40 6.32
N ARG A 100 5.90 0.74 6.94
CA ARG A 100 6.88 0.80 8.04
C ARG A 100 6.25 0.29 9.33
N VAL A 101 5.02 0.72 9.63
CA VAL A 101 4.21 0.19 10.75
C VAL A 101 4.05 -1.32 10.65
N ASP A 102 3.69 -1.83 9.46
CA ASP A 102 3.51 -3.27 9.23
C ASP A 102 4.82 -4.04 9.40
N LEU A 103 5.96 -3.49 8.95
CA LEU A 103 7.28 -4.05 9.25
C LEU A 103 7.55 -4.13 10.77
N TYR A 104 7.22 -3.10 11.55
CA TYR A 104 7.46 -3.12 13.00
C TYR A 104 6.61 -4.19 13.69
N LYS A 105 5.34 -4.34 13.28
CA LYS A 105 4.44 -5.41 13.77
C LYS A 105 5.00 -6.78 13.40
N ILE A 106 5.32 -6.99 12.12
CA ILE A 106 5.91 -8.22 11.60
C ILE A 106 7.19 -8.60 12.36
N LEU A 107 8.06 -7.63 12.68
CA LEU A 107 9.26 -7.87 13.50
C LEU A 107 8.90 -8.31 14.93
N GLY A 108 7.97 -7.63 15.61
CA GLY A 108 7.55 -8.00 16.97
C GLY A 108 6.79 -9.35 17.03
N ASP A 109 5.95 -9.63 16.04
CA ASP A 109 5.07 -10.82 16.00
C ASP A 109 5.82 -12.08 15.57
N LYS A 110 6.82 -11.96 14.68
CA LYS A 110 7.66 -13.10 14.25
C LYS A 110 8.82 -13.36 15.21
N PHE A 111 9.29 -12.33 15.91
CA PHE A 111 10.43 -12.41 16.81
C PHE A 111 10.06 -11.83 18.17
N HIS A 112 9.32 -12.63 18.95
CA HIS A 112 8.72 -12.22 20.22
C HIS A 112 9.70 -11.62 21.25
N ARG A 113 11.01 -11.83 21.09
CA ARG A 113 12.09 -11.32 21.95
C ARG A 113 12.82 -10.06 21.42
N LEU A 114 12.28 -9.37 20.41
CA LEU A 114 12.93 -8.22 19.79
C LEU A 114 12.30 -6.88 20.22
N ASN A 115 13.12 -5.97 20.77
CA ASN A 115 12.79 -4.55 20.85
C ASN A 115 13.03 -3.89 19.48
N VAL A 116 12.16 -2.98 19.04
CA VAL A 116 12.39 -2.17 17.82
C VAL A 116 12.42 -0.69 18.20
N LEU A 117 13.52 -0.01 17.90
CA LEU A 117 13.66 1.44 18.01
C LEU A 117 13.74 2.03 16.59
N THR A 118 12.77 2.87 16.24
CA THR A 118 12.70 3.57 14.94
C THR A 118 12.67 5.08 15.17
N ILE A 119 13.32 5.84 14.28
CA ILE A 119 13.43 7.30 14.37
C ILE A 119 12.90 7.94 13.09
N ASP A 120 12.38 9.16 13.19
CA ASP A 120 12.37 10.09 12.04
C ASP A 120 13.64 10.93 12.08
N TYR A 121 14.38 10.98 10.98
CA TYR A 121 15.55 11.87 10.89
C TYR A 121 15.16 13.34 11.02
N ARG A 122 16.13 14.21 11.30
CA ARG A 122 15.91 15.67 11.35
C ARG A 122 15.19 16.20 10.09
N GLY A 123 14.13 16.98 10.31
CA GLY A 123 13.25 17.50 9.26
C GLY A 123 12.19 16.53 8.72
N PHE A 124 12.19 15.24 9.11
CA PHE A 124 11.12 14.27 8.82
C PHE A 124 10.12 14.22 9.99
N GLY A 125 8.86 13.85 9.70
CA GLY A 125 7.83 13.69 10.73
C GLY A 125 7.66 14.91 11.65
N ASP A 126 7.85 14.71 12.96
CA ASP A 126 7.88 15.73 14.02
C ASP A 126 9.30 16.00 14.55
N SER A 127 10.35 15.61 13.82
CA SER A 127 11.75 15.89 14.13
C SER A 127 12.15 17.31 13.71
N GLU A 128 12.90 17.99 14.57
CA GLU A 128 13.45 19.34 14.32
C GLU A 128 14.52 19.31 13.21
N GLY A 129 14.92 20.49 12.70
CA GLY A 129 16.09 20.64 11.82
C GLY A 129 15.85 20.38 10.33
N VAL A 130 16.95 20.24 9.58
CA VAL A 130 16.98 20.05 8.11
C VAL A 130 17.91 18.87 7.78
N PRO A 131 17.51 17.94 6.88
CA PRO A 131 18.29 16.74 6.61
C PRO A 131 19.57 17.00 5.81
N SER A 132 20.61 16.25 6.15
CA SER A 132 21.94 16.22 5.50
C SER A 132 22.64 14.91 5.89
N GLU A 133 23.63 14.42 5.12
CA GLU A 133 24.36 13.18 5.48
C GLU A 133 24.96 13.26 6.88
N GLN A 134 25.65 14.36 7.20
CA GLN A 134 26.19 14.59 8.54
C GLN A 134 25.09 14.61 9.60
N GLY A 135 23.96 15.24 9.31
CA GLY A 135 22.81 15.28 10.23
C GLY A 135 22.18 13.92 10.49
N LEU A 136 21.91 13.14 9.43
CA LEU A 136 21.36 11.78 9.55
C LEU A 136 22.31 10.85 10.30
N ASN A 137 23.62 11.00 10.10
CA ASN A 137 24.64 10.26 10.85
C ASN A 137 24.66 10.67 12.34
N LEU A 138 24.48 11.96 12.66
CA LEU A 138 24.32 12.42 14.05
C LEU A 138 23.04 11.89 14.69
N ASP A 139 21.93 11.83 13.94
CA ASP A 139 20.64 11.31 14.42
C ASP A 139 20.73 9.81 14.75
N ALA A 140 21.35 9.02 13.85
CA ALA A 140 21.61 7.60 14.06
C ALA A 140 22.59 7.35 15.22
N LYS A 141 23.65 8.15 15.36
CA LYS A 141 24.57 8.05 16.50
C LYS A 141 23.88 8.40 17.82
N ALA A 142 23.08 9.46 17.86
CA ALA A 142 22.31 9.84 19.06
C ALA A 142 21.34 8.74 19.49
N THR A 143 20.79 8.00 18.53
CA THR A 143 19.92 6.84 18.77
C THR A 143 20.69 5.66 19.40
N LEU A 144 21.90 5.38 18.93
CA LEU A 144 22.81 4.42 19.57
C LEU A 144 23.20 4.88 20.98
N ASP A 145 23.64 6.12 21.15
CA ASP A 145 24.06 6.68 22.45
C ASP A 145 22.90 6.60 23.48
N TRP A 146 21.66 6.87 23.05
CA TRP A 146 20.44 6.78 23.87
C TRP A 146 20.13 5.35 24.36
N LEU A 147 20.48 4.32 23.57
CA LEU A 147 20.42 2.91 23.96
C LEU A 147 21.57 2.51 24.89
N LEU A 148 22.80 2.94 24.59
CA LEU A 148 23.97 2.65 25.43
C LEU A 148 23.81 3.25 26.84
N GLN A 149 23.24 4.45 26.96
CA GLN A 149 22.87 5.09 28.23
C GLN A 149 21.82 4.30 29.05
N ARG A 150 21.09 3.37 28.42
CA ARG A 150 20.12 2.46 29.04
C ARG A 150 20.68 1.05 29.29
N ASN A 151 22.01 0.92 29.30
CA ASN A 151 22.73 -0.34 29.50
C ASN A 151 22.41 -1.41 28.44
N VAL A 152 21.99 -1.02 27.24
CA VAL A 152 21.85 -1.95 26.12
C VAL A 152 23.24 -2.26 25.58
N SER A 153 23.67 -3.53 25.66
CA SER A 153 24.95 -3.94 25.08
C SER A 153 24.96 -3.73 23.57
N HIS A 154 26.02 -3.13 23.02
CA HIS A 154 26.18 -3.01 21.56
C HIS A 154 26.10 -4.36 20.85
N THR A 155 26.52 -5.46 21.51
CA THR A 155 26.42 -6.83 20.98
C THR A 155 24.99 -7.38 20.92
N ARG A 156 23.99 -6.68 21.47
CA ARG A 156 22.55 -6.96 21.33
C ARG A 156 21.84 -6.02 20.33
N ILE A 157 22.56 -5.04 19.79
CA ILE A 157 22.00 -4.02 18.88
C ILE A 157 22.28 -4.41 17.43
N SER A 158 21.22 -4.64 16.65
CA SER A 158 21.29 -4.82 15.20
C SER A 158 20.82 -3.56 14.48
N LEU A 159 21.43 -3.27 13.32
CA LEU A 159 21.11 -2.10 12.49
C LEU A 159 20.36 -2.56 11.25
N ILE A 160 19.16 -2.01 10.99
CA ILE A 160 18.40 -2.29 9.77
C ILE A 160 18.21 -0.98 9.00
N GLY A 161 18.86 -0.87 7.85
CA GLY A 161 18.66 0.22 6.89
C GLY A 161 17.74 -0.18 5.73
N HIS A 162 16.87 0.73 5.29
CA HIS A 162 16.09 0.58 4.05
C HIS A 162 16.31 1.78 3.13
N SER A 163 16.58 1.53 1.84
CA SER A 163 16.78 2.59 0.84
C SER A 163 17.83 3.60 1.32
N LEU A 164 17.54 4.91 1.37
CA LEU A 164 18.37 5.97 1.98
C LEU A 164 19.05 5.53 3.30
N GLY A 165 18.30 4.89 4.20
CA GLY A 165 18.76 4.43 5.51
C GLY A 165 19.85 3.35 5.47
N THR A 166 20.09 2.69 4.33
CA THR A 166 21.22 1.75 4.16
C THR A 166 22.57 2.45 4.27
N GLY A 167 22.71 3.67 3.72
CA GLY A 167 23.90 4.48 3.87
C GLY A 167 24.10 5.00 5.29
N VAL A 168 23.01 5.36 5.98
CA VAL A 168 23.05 5.78 7.40
C VAL A 168 23.44 4.60 8.30
N ALA A 169 22.84 3.42 8.09
CA ALA A 169 23.13 2.20 8.85
C ALA A 169 24.59 1.73 8.66
N THR A 170 25.09 1.75 7.42
CA THR A 170 26.49 1.40 7.11
C THR A 170 27.46 2.39 7.75
N SER A 171 27.13 3.68 7.73
CA SER A 171 27.95 4.73 8.37
C SER A 171 27.99 4.58 9.89
N LEU A 172 26.86 4.25 10.52
CA LEU A 172 26.80 3.96 11.96
C LEU A 172 27.61 2.70 12.31
N ALA A 173 27.47 1.61 11.54
CA ALA A 173 28.24 0.37 11.75
C ALA A 173 29.76 0.59 11.63
N TYR A 174 30.18 1.44 10.69
CA TYR A 174 31.57 1.85 10.52
C TYR A 174 32.09 2.68 11.70
N GLU A 175 31.35 3.71 12.14
CA GLU A 175 31.74 4.52 13.30
C GLU A 175 31.73 3.71 14.61
N MET A 176 30.80 2.76 14.78
CA MET A 176 30.86 1.78 15.86
C MET A 176 32.17 1.00 15.83
N THR A 177 32.54 0.45 14.67
CA THR A 177 33.76 -0.34 14.51
C THR A 177 35.02 0.49 14.81
N ARG A 178 35.07 1.75 14.36
CA ARG A 178 36.14 2.71 14.70
C ARG A 178 36.23 3.02 16.20
N ALA A 179 35.10 3.01 16.90
CA ALA A 179 35.02 3.18 18.35
C ALA A 179 35.31 1.90 19.15
N GLY A 180 35.67 0.79 18.50
CA GLY A 180 35.88 -0.51 19.15
C GLY A 180 34.58 -1.23 19.55
N LEU A 181 33.43 -0.77 19.05
CA LEU A 181 32.12 -1.38 19.25
C LEU A 181 31.78 -2.24 18.04
N THR A 182 31.03 -3.32 18.24
CA THR A 182 30.51 -4.15 17.14
C THR A 182 29.02 -4.39 17.36
N PRO A 183 28.15 -3.99 16.41
CA PRO A 183 26.73 -4.34 16.45
C PRO A 183 26.56 -5.85 16.22
N ASN A 184 25.41 -6.39 16.63
CA ASN A 184 25.06 -7.81 16.49
C ASN A 184 24.93 -8.21 15.00
N ALA A 185 24.33 -7.35 14.17
CA ALA A 185 24.27 -7.48 12.71
C ALA A 185 24.02 -6.13 12.02
N LEU A 186 24.36 -6.06 10.73
CA LEU A 186 23.96 -5.00 9.80
C LEU A 186 23.10 -5.61 8.68
N ILE A 187 21.87 -5.13 8.54
CA ILE A 187 20.93 -5.56 7.49
C ILE A 187 20.64 -4.36 6.57
N LEU A 188 20.91 -4.53 5.28
CA LEU A 188 20.69 -3.51 4.25
C LEU A 188 19.61 -3.98 3.28
N LYS A 189 18.52 -3.23 3.17
CA LYS A 189 17.37 -3.54 2.28
C LYS A 189 17.27 -2.51 1.17
N ALA A 190 17.24 -2.96 -0.08
CA ALA A 190 17.33 -2.10 -1.27
C ALA A 190 18.53 -1.15 -1.15
N ALA A 191 19.73 -1.72 -1.20
CA ALA A 191 20.96 -1.03 -0.82
C ALA A 191 21.70 -0.44 -2.05
N TYR A 192 22.16 0.81 -1.91
CA TYR A 192 22.92 1.54 -2.93
C TYR A 192 24.41 1.62 -2.59
N SER A 193 25.31 1.59 -3.58
CA SER A 193 26.75 1.57 -3.30
C SER A 193 27.31 2.93 -2.88
N SER A 194 26.87 3.99 -3.55
CA SER A 194 27.08 5.39 -3.15
C SER A 194 26.03 6.29 -3.80
N LEU A 195 25.74 7.45 -3.21
CA LEU A 195 24.80 8.41 -3.80
C LEU A 195 25.30 8.97 -5.16
N PRO A 196 26.61 9.23 -5.39
CA PRO A 196 27.17 9.54 -6.70
C PRO A 196 26.87 8.52 -7.80
N ASN A 197 26.92 7.22 -7.48
CA ASN A 197 26.56 6.15 -8.42
C ASN A 197 25.05 6.12 -8.63
N LEU A 198 24.29 6.22 -7.53
CA LEU A 198 22.84 6.12 -7.56
C LEU A 198 22.17 7.31 -8.29
N ILE A 199 22.67 8.54 -8.17
CA ILE A 199 21.90 9.75 -8.57
C ILE A 199 21.56 9.83 -10.08
N PHE A 200 22.35 9.17 -10.93
CA PHE A 200 22.09 9.07 -12.37
C PHE A 200 21.21 7.88 -12.74
N GLU A 201 21.08 6.89 -11.86
CA GLU A 201 20.27 5.69 -12.04
C GLU A 201 18.93 5.77 -11.31
N TYR A 202 18.85 6.62 -10.27
CA TYR A 202 17.74 6.73 -9.35
C TYR A 202 16.46 7.11 -10.07
N ARG A 203 15.46 6.24 -9.94
CA ARG A 203 14.11 6.49 -10.42
C ARG A 203 13.23 6.96 -9.27
N LEU A 204 12.97 8.26 -9.23
CA LEU A 204 11.98 8.79 -8.30
C LEU A 204 10.62 8.17 -8.63
N LEU A 205 10.00 7.54 -7.63
CA LEU A 205 8.71 6.86 -7.77
C LEU A 205 8.72 5.86 -8.93
N GLN A 206 9.76 5.03 -9.03
CA GLN A 206 9.97 3.95 -10.02
C GLN A 206 10.09 4.37 -11.50
N TYR A 207 9.66 5.57 -11.90
CA TYR A 207 9.52 5.92 -13.33
C TYR A 207 10.40 7.07 -13.82
N ILE A 208 10.81 8.01 -12.97
CA ILE A 208 11.55 9.22 -13.40
C ILE A 208 13.05 9.09 -13.09
N PRO A 209 13.91 8.71 -14.06
CA PRO A 209 15.36 8.70 -13.88
C PRO A 209 15.88 10.14 -13.83
N ILE A 210 15.96 10.74 -12.64
CA ILE A 210 16.04 12.20 -12.44
C ILE A 210 17.19 12.84 -13.24
N LEU A 211 18.35 12.19 -13.26
CA LEU A 211 19.53 12.62 -14.02
C LEU A 211 19.94 11.62 -15.11
N GLY A 212 19.13 10.59 -15.40
CA GLY A 212 19.45 9.52 -16.35
C GLY A 212 19.84 9.99 -17.76
N PRO A 213 19.13 10.96 -18.38
CA PRO A 213 19.53 11.52 -19.67
C PRO A 213 20.92 12.18 -19.67
N LEU A 214 21.44 12.60 -18.50
CA LEU A 214 22.77 13.18 -18.36
C LEU A 214 23.88 12.13 -18.32
N GLN A 215 23.57 10.83 -18.28
CA GLN A 215 24.53 9.73 -18.45
C GLN A 215 25.28 9.80 -19.80
N ALA A 216 24.72 10.48 -20.81
CA ALA A 216 25.38 10.70 -22.10
C ALA A 216 26.39 11.87 -22.12
N MET A 217 26.55 12.62 -21.01
CA MET A 217 27.35 13.86 -20.97
C MET A 217 28.41 13.85 -19.83
N PRO A 218 29.58 13.20 -20.02
CA PRO A 218 30.61 13.09 -18.99
C PRO A 218 31.09 14.42 -18.35
N PRO A 219 31.23 15.55 -19.09
CA PRO A 219 31.59 16.83 -18.47
C PRO A 219 30.52 17.36 -17.51
N VAL A 220 29.24 17.11 -17.82
CA VAL A 220 28.10 17.53 -16.99
C VAL A 220 27.98 16.63 -15.75
N GLN A 221 28.22 15.32 -15.90
CA GLN A 221 28.34 14.40 -14.76
C GLN A 221 29.44 14.85 -13.81
N ASN A 222 30.67 15.04 -14.30
CA ASN A 222 31.79 15.48 -13.48
C ASN A 222 31.51 16.81 -12.77
N TRP A 223 30.79 17.73 -13.43
CA TRP A 223 30.33 18.97 -12.79
C TRP A 223 29.29 18.72 -11.70
N ILE A 224 28.24 17.92 -11.93
CA ILE A 224 27.22 17.57 -10.92
C ILE A 224 27.85 16.83 -9.73
N LEU A 225 28.72 15.85 -9.99
CA LEU A 225 29.48 15.10 -8.98
C LEU A 225 30.37 16.03 -8.16
N SER A 226 31.03 17.03 -8.77
CA SER A 226 31.80 18.06 -8.05
C SER A 226 30.95 18.98 -7.15
N LYS A 227 29.62 18.93 -7.25
CA LYS A 227 28.66 19.69 -6.42
C LYS A 227 27.91 18.80 -5.42
N LEU A 228 28.11 17.48 -5.43
CA LEU A 228 27.52 16.57 -4.45
C LEU A 228 28.28 16.61 -3.13
N MET A 229 27.77 17.44 -2.19
CA MET A 229 28.28 17.51 -0.81
C MET A 229 27.90 16.30 0.06
N HIS A 230 27.02 15.43 -0.44
CA HIS A 230 26.56 14.22 0.24
C HIS A 230 26.84 13.05 -0.66
N THR A 231 27.58 12.07 -0.15
CA THR A 231 28.10 10.95 -0.93
C THR A 231 27.54 9.62 -0.45
N PHE A 232 27.22 9.49 0.85
CA PHE A 232 26.81 8.23 1.48
C PHE A 232 27.62 7.05 0.95
N ASP A 233 28.96 7.18 1.00
CA ASP A 233 29.91 6.22 0.46
C ASP A 233 29.92 4.93 1.30
N SER A 234 28.87 4.13 1.10
CA SER A 234 28.69 2.83 1.74
C SER A 234 29.73 1.84 1.24
N LEU A 235 30.21 2.01 0.00
CA LEU A 235 31.20 1.14 -0.61
C LEU A 235 32.55 1.19 0.13
N SER A 236 33.12 2.37 0.40
CA SER A 236 34.38 2.43 1.19
C SER A 236 34.20 2.08 2.67
N ARG A 237 32.99 2.21 3.21
CA ARG A 237 32.69 1.95 4.64
C ARG A 237 32.45 0.47 4.93
N ILE A 238 31.78 -0.27 4.04
CA ILE A 238 31.28 -1.62 4.30
C ILE A 238 32.38 -2.68 4.45
N GLU A 239 33.54 -2.50 3.79
CA GLU A 239 34.70 -3.41 3.93
C GLU A 239 35.33 -3.39 5.33
N HIS A 240 35.11 -2.30 6.08
CA HIS A 240 35.57 -2.11 7.44
C HIS A 240 34.53 -2.50 8.50
N VAL A 241 33.34 -2.98 8.10
CA VAL A 241 32.30 -3.45 9.02
C VAL A 241 32.58 -4.90 9.40
N HIS A 242 32.82 -5.17 10.69
CA HIS A 242 33.21 -6.50 11.18
C HIS A 242 32.07 -7.38 11.70
N CYS A 243 30.86 -6.84 11.88
CA CYS A 243 29.67 -7.62 12.24
C CYS A 243 29.17 -8.49 11.06
N PRO A 244 28.27 -9.46 11.29
CA PRO A 244 27.50 -10.11 10.23
C PRO A 244 26.72 -9.10 9.37
N VAL A 245 26.88 -9.18 8.05
CA VAL A 245 26.23 -8.29 7.06
C VAL A 245 25.27 -9.09 6.18
N LEU A 246 24.03 -8.64 6.10
CA LEU A 246 22.99 -9.21 5.23
C LEU A 246 22.47 -8.13 4.26
N ILE A 247 22.63 -8.37 2.96
CA ILE A 247 22.20 -7.46 1.90
C ILE A 247 21.01 -8.09 1.16
N LEU A 248 19.92 -7.34 1.03
CA LEU A 248 18.61 -7.81 0.58
C LEU A 248 18.11 -6.91 -0.55
N TYR A 249 17.82 -7.47 -1.72
CA TYR A 249 17.27 -6.69 -2.83
C TYR A 249 16.21 -7.46 -3.62
N GLY A 250 15.29 -6.71 -4.22
CA GLY A 250 14.23 -7.26 -5.06
C GLY A 250 14.67 -7.43 -6.51
N ALA A 251 14.26 -8.54 -7.13
CA ALA A 251 14.44 -8.76 -8.57
C ALA A 251 13.67 -7.73 -9.42
N SER A 252 12.60 -7.14 -8.87
CA SER A 252 11.76 -6.11 -9.48
C SER A 252 11.99 -4.72 -8.87
N ASP A 253 13.11 -4.48 -8.16
CA ASP A 253 13.43 -3.14 -7.67
C ASP A 253 13.82 -2.23 -8.83
N LEU A 254 12.90 -1.32 -9.20
CA LEU A 254 13.08 -0.31 -10.25
C LEU A 254 13.69 0.99 -9.73
N GLU A 255 13.75 1.22 -8.41
CA GLU A 255 14.31 2.45 -7.83
C GLU A 255 15.82 2.34 -7.60
N ILE A 256 16.28 1.18 -7.12
CA ILE A 256 17.69 0.89 -6.85
C ILE A 256 18.08 -0.43 -7.56
N PRO A 257 18.72 -0.36 -8.74
CA PRO A 257 19.10 -1.54 -9.51
C PRO A 257 20.00 -2.50 -8.72
N GLY A 258 19.66 -3.79 -8.74
CA GLY A 258 20.30 -4.82 -7.91
C GLY A 258 21.83 -4.94 -8.01
N HIS A 259 22.44 -4.45 -9.09
CA HIS A 259 23.90 -4.40 -9.23
C HIS A 259 24.54 -3.54 -8.12
N ASN A 260 23.86 -2.54 -7.57
CA ASN A 260 24.34 -1.75 -6.43
C ASN A 260 24.57 -2.64 -5.20
N SER A 261 23.63 -3.54 -4.92
CA SER A 261 23.73 -4.54 -3.85
C SER A 261 24.81 -5.59 -4.17
N HIS A 262 25.08 -5.89 -5.45
CA HIS A 262 26.23 -6.72 -5.85
C HIS A 262 27.56 -6.03 -5.55
N GLN A 263 27.70 -4.73 -5.86
CA GLN A 263 28.92 -3.96 -5.57
C GLN A 263 29.23 -3.93 -4.08
N LEU A 264 28.21 -3.69 -3.24
CA LEU A 264 28.34 -3.74 -1.78
C LEU A 264 28.72 -5.14 -1.29
N PHE A 265 28.07 -6.20 -1.79
CA PHE A 265 28.40 -7.58 -1.45
C PHE A 265 29.85 -7.93 -1.82
N HIS A 266 30.26 -7.63 -3.05
CA HIS A 266 31.64 -7.82 -3.50
C HIS A 266 32.62 -7.06 -2.60
N ARG A 267 32.36 -5.79 -2.29
CA ARG A 267 33.28 -5.01 -1.46
C ARG A 267 33.35 -5.52 -0.02
N ALA A 268 32.22 -5.89 0.58
CA ALA A 268 32.19 -6.49 1.91
C ALA A 268 32.89 -7.87 1.94
N ALA A 269 32.77 -8.67 0.87
CA ALA A 269 33.36 -10.01 0.78
C ALA A 269 34.86 -10.00 0.38
N TYR A 270 35.28 -9.17 -0.56
CA TYR A 270 36.64 -9.20 -1.14
C TYR A 270 37.53 -8.01 -0.73
N GLY A 271 36.98 -6.92 -0.19
CA GLY A 271 37.74 -5.71 0.18
C GLY A 271 38.12 -4.83 -1.02
N SER A 272 38.79 -3.71 -0.75
CA SER A 272 39.20 -2.71 -1.75
C SER A 272 40.28 -3.16 -2.74
N GLU A 273 41.08 -4.18 -2.40
CA GLU A 273 42.13 -4.69 -3.29
C GLU A 273 41.58 -5.45 -4.50
N SER A 274 40.36 -6.00 -4.41
CA SER A 274 39.69 -6.66 -5.53
C SER A 274 38.93 -5.63 -6.39
N PRO A 275 39.18 -5.55 -7.72
CA PRO A 275 38.39 -4.71 -8.60
C PRO A 275 36.96 -5.22 -8.69
N VAL A 276 35.98 -4.32 -8.63
CA VAL A 276 34.56 -4.66 -8.74
C VAL A 276 34.28 -5.30 -10.13
N PRO A 277 33.68 -6.50 -10.21
CA PRO A 277 33.40 -7.16 -11.48
C PRO A 277 32.43 -6.37 -12.36
N PHE A 278 32.75 -6.27 -13.66
CA PHE A 278 31.90 -5.62 -14.67
C PHE A 278 30.86 -6.54 -15.31
N SER A 279 30.93 -7.85 -15.08
CA SER A 279 29.97 -8.81 -15.65
C SER A 279 28.67 -8.83 -14.85
N PRO A 280 27.47 -8.70 -15.48
CA PRO A 280 26.19 -8.76 -14.76
C PRO A 280 25.92 -10.13 -14.10
N ASN A 281 26.61 -11.18 -14.52
CA ASN A 281 26.45 -12.56 -14.04
C ASN A 281 27.65 -13.03 -13.20
N TRP A 282 28.49 -12.13 -12.68
CA TRP A 282 29.71 -12.52 -11.95
C TRP A 282 29.43 -13.42 -10.72
N LEU A 283 28.29 -13.22 -10.04
CA LEU A 283 27.82 -14.06 -8.91
C LEU A 283 27.53 -15.52 -9.29
N GLU A 284 27.42 -15.82 -10.58
CA GLU A 284 27.11 -17.13 -11.14
C GLU A 284 28.34 -17.78 -11.80
N SER A 285 29.44 -17.03 -11.95
CA SER A 285 30.68 -17.47 -12.61
C SER A 285 31.95 -17.32 -11.77
N ASP A 286 31.84 -16.86 -10.53
CA ASP A 286 32.92 -16.87 -9.53
C ASP A 286 32.87 -18.17 -8.72
N ASP A 287 33.90 -19.02 -8.87
CA ASP A 287 34.02 -20.31 -8.17
C ASP A 287 34.14 -20.17 -6.64
N GLU A 288 34.46 -18.98 -6.11
CA GLU A 288 34.44 -18.71 -4.66
C GLU A 288 33.03 -18.39 -4.13
N ILE A 289 32.01 -18.21 -4.99
CA ILE A 289 30.65 -17.90 -4.58
C ILE A 289 29.79 -19.18 -4.51
N GLU A 290 29.36 -19.53 -3.30
CA GLU A 290 28.29 -20.48 -3.09
C GLU A 290 26.94 -19.79 -3.30
N ASN A 291 26.13 -20.31 -4.23
CA ASN A 291 24.73 -19.92 -4.36
C ASN A 291 23.79 -21.02 -3.83
N SER A 292 22.61 -20.61 -3.36
CA SER A 292 21.57 -21.51 -2.87
C SER A 292 20.20 -20.96 -3.26
N VAL A 293 19.50 -21.70 -4.12
CA VAL A 293 18.17 -21.33 -4.63
C VAL A 293 17.10 -21.87 -3.71
N ILE A 294 16.29 -20.96 -3.15
CA ILE A 294 15.04 -21.26 -2.46
C ILE A 294 13.94 -21.17 -3.52
N ALA A 295 13.48 -22.34 -3.98
CA ALA A 295 12.58 -22.47 -5.12
C ALA A 295 11.30 -21.63 -4.95
N GLY A 296 11.05 -20.72 -5.90
CA GLY A 296 9.90 -19.81 -5.84
C GLY A 296 10.03 -18.63 -4.87
N GLU A 297 11.15 -18.45 -4.18
CA GLU A 297 11.32 -17.36 -3.19
C GLU A 297 12.52 -16.48 -3.48
N ALA A 298 13.74 -17.04 -3.45
CA ALA A 298 14.97 -16.25 -3.41
C ALA A 298 16.20 -17.04 -3.88
N THR A 299 17.28 -16.32 -4.21
CA THR A 299 18.63 -16.87 -4.35
C THR A 299 19.53 -16.22 -3.30
N VAL A 300 20.23 -17.03 -2.52
CA VAL A 300 21.20 -16.61 -1.51
C VAL A 300 22.61 -16.83 -2.06
N TYR A 301 23.49 -15.85 -1.91
CA TYR A 301 24.90 -15.90 -2.31
C TYR A 301 25.78 -15.67 -1.08
N LYS A 302 26.86 -16.46 -0.96
CA LYS A 302 27.89 -16.36 0.09
C LYS A 302 29.27 -16.56 -0.54
N ARG A 303 30.32 -15.98 0.04
CA ARG A 303 31.72 -16.29 -0.33
C ARG A 303 32.25 -17.44 0.53
N GLN A 304 32.87 -18.42 -0.11
CA GLN A 304 33.60 -19.50 0.56
C GLN A 304 34.67 -18.93 1.51
N GLY A 305 34.77 -19.50 2.70
CA GLY A 305 35.70 -19.02 3.74
C GLY A 305 35.34 -17.69 4.41
N LYS A 306 34.31 -16.95 3.95
CA LYS A 306 33.87 -15.67 4.54
C LYS A 306 32.35 -15.63 4.76
N SER A 307 31.92 -16.39 5.76
CA SER A 307 30.50 -16.60 6.11
C SER A 307 29.77 -15.41 6.73
N ASN A 308 30.48 -14.34 7.11
CA ASN A 308 29.90 -13.17 7.77
C ASN A 308 29.22 -12.17 6.82
N VAL A 309 29.25 -12.40 5.50
CA VAL A 309 28.61 -11.53 4.50
C VAL A 309 27.71 -12.36 3.59
N GLN A 310 26.46 -11.94 3.43
CA GLN A 310 25.47 -12.65 2.61
C GLN A 310 24.64 -11.68 1.76
N LEU A 311 24.32 -12.10 0.53
CA LEU A 311 23.46 -11.37 -0.40
C LEU A 311 22.24 -12.25 -0.73
N VAL A 312 21.04 -11.67 -0.69
CA VAL A 312 19.79 -12.35 -1.04
C VAL A 312 19.06 -11.56 -2.11
N ARG A 313 18.84 -12.22 -3.26
CA ARG A 313 17.98 -11.78 -4.35
C ARG A 313 16.60 -12.37 -4.13
N LEU A 314 15.58 -11.53 -3.93
CA LEU A 314 14.18 -11.96 -3.75
C LEU A 314 13.47 -11.97 -5.10
N ASN A 315 12.87 -13.10 -5.50
CA ASN A 315 12.34 -13.28 -6.86
C ASN A 315 11.12 -12.41 -7.18
N TYR A 316 10.30 -12.09 -6.17
CA TYR A 316 9.03 -11.38 -6.32
C TYR A 316 8.97 -10.09 -5.49
N ALA A 317 10.14 -9.50 -5.17
CA ALA A 317 10.18 -8.26 -4.41
C ALA A 317 10.46 -7.02 -5.28
N ASP A 318 9.80 -5.92 -4.89
CA ASP A 318 10.03 -4.54 -5.30
C ASP A 318 10.80 -3.75 -4.22
N HIS A 319 11.00 -2.45 -4.43
CA HIS A 319 11.75 -1.56 -3.53
C HIS A 319 11.25 -1.50 -2.07
N ASN A 320 9.94 -1.58 -1.84
CA ASN A 320 9.30 -1.39 -0.54
C ASN A 320 8.96 -2.74 0.13
N ASN A 321 8.58 -3.73 -0.67
CA ASN A 321 8.12 -5.04 -0.18
C ASN A 321 9.25 -6.04 0.13
N VAL A 322 10.54 -5.70 -0.14
CA VAL A 322 11.74 -6.47 0.32
C VAL A 322 11.59 -6.90 1.79
N SER A 323 10.99 -6.02 2.60
CA SER A 323 10.57 -6.20 3.99
C SER A 323 9.77 -7.48 4.27
N SER A 324 8.79 -7.77 3.41
CA SER A 324 7.73 -8.74 3.65
C SER A 324 8.20 -10.16 3.39
N ILE A 325 8.91 -10.36 2.26
CA ILE A 325 9.39 -11.69 1.84
C ILE A 325 10.54 -12.17 2.73
N VAL A 326 11.45 -11.28 3.13
CA VAL A 326 12.55 -11.61 4.06
C VAL A 326 12.02 -12.21 5.36
N THR A 327 10.88 -11.73 5.86
CA THR A 327 10.30 -12.28 7.08
C THR A 327 9.58 -13.62 6.86
N ALA A 328 9.14 -13.93 5.64
CA ALA A 328 8.68 -15.29 5.29
C ALA A 328 9.87 -16.27 5.22
N THR A 329 10.96 -15.89 4.54
CA THR A 329 12.16 -16.73 4.39
C THR A 329 12.89 -16.95 5.73
N LEU A 330 12.96 -15.95 6.61
CA LEU A 330 13.42 -16.12 8.00
C LEU A 330 12.50 -17.08 8.79
N SER A 331 11.18 -16.96 8.61
CA SER A 331 10.19 -17.80 9.31
C SER A 331 10.32 -19.30 8.97
N ALA A 332 10.61 -19.65 7.72
CA ALA A 332 10.61 -21.03 7.25
C ALA A 332 11.76 -21.89 7.82
N LYS A 333 12.94 -21.31 8.07
CA LYS A 333 14.09 -22.03 8.64
C LYS A 333 14.34 -21.75 10.13
N ALA A 334 14.08 -20.54 10.62
CA ALA A 334 14.46 -20.17 11.99
C ALA A 334 13.51 -20.72 13.08
N GLN A 335 12.24 -20.99 12.74
CA GLN A 335 11.24 -21.50 13.69
C GLN A 335 11.58 -22.87 14.31
N ARG A 336 12.52 -23.65 13.74
CA ARG A 336 12.96 -24.94 14.31
C ARG A 336 14.13 -24.85 15.30
N ARG A 337 14.79 -23.68 15.48
CA ARG A 337 15.96 -23.53 16.38
C ARG A 337 15.87 -22.37 17.37
N LEU A 338 15.04 -21.35 17.14
CA LEU A 338 15.04 -20.11 17.93
C LEU A 338 14.32 -20.15 19.29
N SER A 339 13.86 -21.31 19.80
CA SER A 339 13.14 -21.35 21.08
C SER A 339 14.01 -21.06 22.32
N ASN A 340 15.34 -20.92 22.20
CA ASN A 340 16.24 -20.70 23.34
C ASN A 340 17.57 -19.95 23.03
N GLN A 341 17.76 -19.30 21.87
CA GLN A 341 19.06 -18.70 21.48
C GLN A 341 18.94 -17.30 20.84
N PRO A 342 20.00 -16.45 20.92
CA PRO A 342 19.97 -15.06 20.46
C PRO A 342 19.73 -14.93 18.96
N PHE A 343 18.99 -13.89 18.56
CA PHE A 343 18.30 -13.77 17.27
C PHE A 343 19.22 -13.98 16.06
N PHE A 344 20.44 -13.43 16.09
CA PHE A 344 21.29 -13.25 14.90
C PHE A 344 22.39 -14.30 14.72
N GLN A 345 22.61 -15.23 15.67
CA GLN A 345 23.68 -16.24 15.56
C GLN A 345 23.46 -17.28 14.44
N HIS A 346 22.28 -17.31 13.82
CA HIS A 346 21.90 -18.29 12.80
C HIS A 346 21.27 -17.65 11.55
N LEU A 347 21.79 -16.52 11.09
CA LEU A 347 21.58 -16.03 9.71
C LEU A 347 22.32 -16.95 8.71
N ASP A 348 21.96 -18.23 8.67
CA ASP A 348 22.41 -19.18 7.67
C ASP A 348 21.20 -19.74 6.91
N PHE A 349 20.97 -19.21 5.71
CA PHE A 349 19.85 -19.60 4.87
C PHE A 349 20.04 -20.94 4.11
N THR A 350 21.20 -21.63 4.21
CA THR A 350 21.52 -22.73 3.28
C THR A 350 21.29 -24.14 3.81
N SER A 351 21.15 -24.36 5.13
CA SER A 351 20.96 -25.71 5.66
C SER A 351 19.68 -26.39 5.13
N THR A 352 19.84 -27.52 4.43
CA THR A 352 18.78 -28.46 4.08
C THR A 352 18.80 -29.65 5.04
N ASP A 353 17.63 -30.15 5.45
CA ASP A 353 17.54 -31.41 6.20
C ASP A 353 17.87 -32.58 5.25
N SER A 354 19.15 -32.97 5.19
CA SER A 354 19.61 -34.14 4.42
C SER A 354 19.48 -35.47 5.18
N ASP A 355 19.08 -35.43 6.46
CA ASP A 355 19.07 -36.59 7.38
C ASP A 355 17.70 -37.29 7.52
N LEU A 356 16.82 -37.16 6.52
CA LEU A 356 15.52 -37.85 6.49
C LEU A 356 15.24 -38.56 5.16
N SER A 357 16.06 -39.55 4.80
CA SER A 357 15.59 -40.63 3.92
C SER A 357 16.14 -42.03 4.23
N SER A 358 15.22 -43.00 4.27
CA SER A 358 15.45 -44.42 3.95
C SER A 358 15.98 -45.45 4.98
N THR A 359 15.56 -45.41 6.26
CA THR A 359 15.39 -46.68 7.02
C THR A 359 14.08 -47.40 6.64
N ARG A 360 13.98 -47.80 5.36
CA ARG A 360 12.88 -48.68 4.91
C ARG A 360 13.28 -50.14 5.13
N LYS A 361 12.72 -50.76 6.19
CA LYS A 361 12.98 -52.16 6.57
C LYS A 361 12.89 -53.11 5.36
N LYS A 362 13.96 -53.85 5.09
CA LYS A 362 13.90 -55.17 4.44
C LYS A 362 14.41 -56.22 5.42
N THR A 363 13.55 -57.18 5.73
CA THR A 363 13.87 -58.39 6.51
C THR A 363 14.81 -59.30 5.74
N SER A 364 15.92 -59.70 6.36
CA SER A 364 16.67 -60.93 6.02
C SER A 364 17.52 -61.36 7.21
N HIS A 365 17.69 -62.68 7.38
CA HIS A 365 18.35 -63.28 8.53
C HIS A 365 19.89 -63.23 8.46
N ARG A 366 20.58 -62.87 9.57
CA ARG A 366 21.62 -63.74 10.15
C ARG A 366 22.16 -63.33 11.55
N LYS A 367 22.11 -64.32 12.44
CA LYS A 367 22.99 -64.70 13.56
C LYS A 367 23.99 -63.70 14.21
N LEU A 368 23.89 -63.65 15.55
CA LEU A 368 24.94 -63.66 16.60
C LEU A 368 26.22 -62.79 16.41
N SER A 369 26.48 -61.89 17.36
CA SER A 369 27.37 -62.21 18.51
C SER A 369 27.47 -61.09 19.56
N SER A 370 27.75 -61.54 20.78
CA SER A 370 28.36 -60.88 21.95
C SER A 370 29.45 -59.82 21.67
N ALA A 371 29.86 -58.93 22.57
CA ALA A 371 29.82 -58.99 24.04
C ALA A 371 30.11 -57.61 24.71
N ARG A 372 29.85 -57.53 26.03
CA ARG A 372 30.52 -56.69 27.07
C ARG A 372 30.59 -55.14 26.89
N SER A 373 30.69 -54.29 27.92
CA SER A 373 30.45 -54.28 29.39
C SER A 373 31.46 -53.33 30.05
N SER A 374 31.00 -52.18 30.56
CA SER A 374 31.57 -51.36 31.67
C SER A 374 30.83 -50.00 31.64
N LYS A 375 30.12 -49.46 32.65
CA LYS A 375 30.05 -49.65 34.12
C LYS A 375 31.19 -48.99 34.94
N VAL A 376 31.02 -47.71 35.28
CA VAL A 376 31.45 -46.94 36.50
C VAL A 376 30.49 -45.72 36.51
N SER A 377 29.47 -45.52 37.34
CA SER A 377 29.29 -45.46 38.81
C SER A 377 29.70 -44.13 39.48
N SER A 378 28.68 -43.41 39.99
CA SER A 378 28.59 -42.68 41.29
C SER A 378 29.55 -41.50 41.53
N GLU A 379 29.20 -40.44 42.26
CA GLU A 379 28.43 -40.35 43.52
C GLU A 379 27.53 -39.11 43.65
N ALA A 380 26.76 -39.03 44.76
CA ALA A 380 25.89 -37.91 45.12
C ALA A 380 25.94 -37.61 46.64
N SER A 381 25.72 -36.36 47.03
CA SER A 381 25.30 -35.91 48.37
C SER A 381 24.41 -34.65 48.19
N SER A 382 23.23 -34.43 48.80
CA SER A 382 22.64 -34.76 50.12
C SER A 382 23.02 -33.74 51.21
N ILE A 383 22.15 -33.11 52.03
CA ILE A 383 20.68 -32.96 52.21
C ILE A 383 20.46 -31.62 52.99
N LYS A 384 19.31 -30.92 52.84
CA LYS A 384 18.39 -30.50 53.96
C LYS A 384 17.24 -29.59 53.54
N THR A 385 16.09 -29.82 54.17
CA THR A 385 14.78 -29.15 54.02
C THR A 385 14.09 -29.11 55.38
N ASP A 386 13.45 -28.00 55.73
CA ASP A 386 12.37 -27.77 56.72
C ASP A 386 11.81 -26.36 56.34
N ASP A 387 10.52 -25.98 56.35
CA ASP A 387 9.36 -26.35 57.17
C ASP A 387 8.00 -26.42 56.40
N ILE A 388 7.10 -27.33 56.82
CA ILE A 388 5.65 -27.54 56.43
C ILE A 388 5.03 -28.39 57.59
N PRO A 389 3.83 -28.20 58.22
CA PRO A 389 2.42 -28.06 57.68
C PRO A 389 1.57 -26.92 58.38
N PRO A 390 0.20 -26.81 58.43
CA PRO A 390 -0.88 -27.78 58.07
C PRO A 390 -2.15 -27.32 57.28
N PRO A 391 -2.98 -28.29 56.81
CA PRO A 391 -4.19 -28.08 55.98
C PRO A 391 -5.52 -28.48 56.69
N LEU A 392 -6.67 -28.38 55.97
CA LEU A 392 -7.92 -29.22 55.99
C LEU A 392 -9.11 -28.44 55.36
N PRO A 393 -10.26 -29.05 54.96
CA PRO A 393 -10.63 -30.45 54.73
C PRO A 393 -11.20 -30.73 53.29
N LYS A 394 -11.95 -31.83 53.09
CA LYS A 394 -12.24 -32.46 51.77
C LYS A 394 -13.71 -32.88 51.53
N ILE A 395 -14.21 -32.64 50.30
CA ILE A 395 -15.05 -33.54 49.44
C ILE A 395 -16.52 -33.81 49.89
N PRO A 396 -17.52 -33.75 48.97
CA PRO A 396 -18.07 -34.98 48.36
C PRO A 396 -17.88 -35.09 46.83
N ARG A 397 -17.57 -36.29 46.35
CA ARG A 397 -17.70 -36.70 44.94
C ARG A 397 -18.94 -37.59 44.82
N ILE A 398 -19.59 -37.57 43.67
CA ILE A 398 -20.36 -38.73 43.17
C ILE A 398 -19.77 -39.13 41.82
N SER A 399 -19.23 -40.35 41.77
CA SER A 399 -18.82 -41.10 40.57
C SER A 399 -20.05 -41.75 39.92
N THR A 400 -20.11 -42.05 38.61
CA THR A 400 -19.47 -43.18 37.88
C THR A 400 -19.88 -43.06 36.39
N SER A 401 -19.25 -43.64 35.35
CA SER A 401 -18.09 -44.53 35.19
C SER A 401 -17.70 -44.66 33.70
N ALA A 402 -16.43 -45.01 33.44
CA ALA A 402 -15.94 -45.80 32.31
C ALA A 402 -16.02 -45.28 30.84
N ARG A 403 -14.83 -45.26 30.23
CA ARG A 403 -14.46 -45.45 28.80
C ARG A 403 -15.53 -46.07 27.89
N VAL A 404 -15.53 -45.66 26.60
CA VAL A 404 -15.15 -46.49 25.44
C VAL A 404 -15.10 -45.68 24.11
N SER A 405 -14.22 -46.12 23.19
CA SER A 405 -14.09 -45.86 21.74
C SER A 405 -14.31 -44.46 21.11
N SER A 406 -13.34 -44.09 20.28
CA SER A 406 -13.49 -43.20 19.13
C SER A 406 -14.22 -43.88 17.96
N GLU A 407 -15.48 -43.50 17.74
CA GLU A 407 -16.37 -43.70 16.58
C GLU A 407 -17.63 -42.84 16.92
N SER A 408 -18.37 -42.17 16.04
CA SER A 408 -18.31 -42.00 14.58
C SER A 408 -19.21 -40.80 14.19
N ILE A 409 -18.75 -39.86 13.35
CA ILE A 409 -19.64 -39.08 12.46
C ILE A 409 -19.02 -39.09 11.06
N GLU A 410 -18.96 -40.29 10.50
CA GLU A 410 -18.97 -40.51 9.05
C GLU A 410 -20.27 -41.25 8.71
N ASN A 411 -20.76 -41.03 7.50
CA ASN A 411 -21.93 -41.66 6.88
C ASN A 411 -23.30 -41.24 7.40
N ASP A 412 -23.75 -40.07 6.94
CA ASP A 412 -25.12 -39.96 6.43
C ASP A 412 -25.18 -39.16 5.12
N ALA A 413 -24.50 -39.67 4.07
CA ALA A 413 -24.62 -39.16 2.69
C ALA A 413 -24.00 -40.11 1.63
N ARG A 414 -24.40 -41.40 1.56
CA ARG A 414 -24.14 -42.26 0.37
C ARG A 414 -24.95 -43.56 0.40
N GLN A 415 -26.18 -43.54 -0.14
CA GLN A 415 -26.63 -44.43 -1.23
C GLN A 415 -28.09 -44.16 -1.63
N SER A 416 -28.27 -43.22 -2.56
CA SER A 416 -29.29 -43.36 -3.60
C SER A 416 -28.68 -42.87 -4.91
N SER A 417 -28.23 -43.82 -5.73
CA SER A 417 -27.61 -43.55 -7.02
C SER A 417 -28.53 -43.98 -8.15
N ARG A 418 -29.10 -43.02 -8.90
CA ARG A 418 -29.52 -43.19 -10.32
C ARG A 418 -30.06 -41.88 -10.92
N GLY A 419 -29.35 -41.35 -11.93
CA GLY A 419 -29.68 -40.10 -12.63
C GLY A 419 -29.30 -38.85 -11.82
N THR A 420 -28.62 -37.84 -12.36
CA THR A 420 -28.23 -37.58 -13.76
C THR A 420 -26.88 -36.87 -13.78
N THR A 421 -26.00 -37.22 -14.72
CA THR A 421 -24.72 -36.53 -14.92
C THR A 421 -24.95 -35.13 -15.48
N GLN A 422 -24.73 -34.08 -14.69
CA GLN A 422 -24.59 -32.71 -15.20
C GLN A 422 -23.75 -31.81 -14.26
N GLN A 423 -22.57 -31.42 -14.78
CA GLN A 423 -21.87 -30.16 -14.50
C GLN A 423 -21.62 -29.73 -13.04
N GLN A 424 -20.54 -30.25 -12.44
CA GLN A 424 -19.60 -29.33 -11.79
C GLN A 424 -18.80 -28.63 -12.89
N GLU A 425 -19.25 -27.44 -13.30
CA GLU A 425 -18.46 -26.62 -14.22
C GLU A 425 -17.21 -26.07 -13.52
N GLN A 426 -16.08 -26.21 -14.21
CA GLN A 426 -14.85 -25.53 -13.85
C GLN A 426 -15.14 -24.02 -13.87
N GLN A 427 -14.94 -23.34 -12.75
CA GLN A 427 -15.14 -21.90 -12.67
C GLN A 427 -14.01 -21.22 -13.46
N GLN A 428 -14.27 -21.02 -14.76
CA GLN A 428 -13.33 -20.46 -15.72
C GLN A 428 -12.90 -19.08 -15.21
N THR A 429 -11.59 -18.88 -15.02
CA THR A 429 -11.09 -17.60 -14.54
C THR A 429 -11.39 -16.53 -15.58
N ASN A 430 -12.34 -15.65 -15.27
CA ASN A 430 -12.77 -14.49 -16.06
C ASN A 430 -11.68 -13.40 -16.11
N LEU A 431 -10.46 -13.80 -16.48
CA LEU A 431 -9.24 -13.00 -16.51
C LEU A 431 -8.52 -13.20 -17.83
N VAL A 432 -7.96 -12.12 -18.36
CA VAL A 432 -7.04 -12.17 -19.50
C VAL A 432 -5.83 -11.29 -19.20
N MET A 433 -4.62 -11.85 -19.43
CA MET A 433 -3.38 -11.08 -19.39
C MET A 433 -3.12 -10.47 -20.76
N LEU A 434 -3.06 -9.14 -20.86
CA LEU A 434 -2.79 -8.41 -22.09
C LEU A 434 -1.68 -7.38 -21.84
N GLY A 435 -0.57 -7.45 -22.58
CA GLY A 435 0.54 -6.49 -22.46
C GLY A 435 1.20 -6.45 -21.08
N GLY A 436 1.13 -7.53 -20.30
CA GLY A 436 1.62 -7.58 -18.91
C GLY A 436 0.60 -7.14 -17.85
N ARG A 437 -0.55 -6.60 -18.25
CA ARG A 437 -1.63 -6.17 -17.35
C ARG A 437 -2.76 -7.19 -17.30
N GLN A 438 -3.45 -7.28 -16.16
CA GLN A 438 -4.53 -8.23 -15.89
C GLN A 438 -5.89 -7.57 -16.05
N TYR A 439 -6.76 -8.08 -16.92
CA TYR A 439 -8.09 -7.53 -17.16
C TYR A 439 -9.21 -8.50 -16.81
N PHE A 440 -10.32 -7.96 -16.30
CA PHE A 440 -11.53 -8.72 -16.07
C PHE A 440 -12.38 -8.81 -17.35
N VAL A 441 -12.84 -10.02 -17.69
CA VAL A 441 -13.66 -10.25 -18.88
C VAL A 441 -14.90 -11.04 -18.48
N MET A 442 -16.07 -10.46 -18.68
CA MET A 442 -17.37 -11.10 -18.44
C MET A 442 -18.33 -10.75 -19.59
N PRO A 443 -19.06 -11.72 -20.18
CA PRO A 443 -19.99 -11.44 -21.26
C PRO A 443 -21.03 -10.37 -20.89
N GLY A 444 -21.13 -9.31 -21.71
CA GLY A 444 -22.06 -8.20 -21.49
C GLY A 444 -21.61 -7.14 -20.47
N ILE A 445 -20.45 -7.30 -19.84
CA ILE A 445 -19.88 -6.32 -18.89
C ILE A 445 -18.49 -5.90 -19.38
N TYR A 446 -18.34 -4.62 -19.68
CA TYR A 446 -17.10 -4.04 -20.20
C TYR A 446 -16.43 -3.16 -19.15
N PHE A 447 -15.33 -3.66 -18.59
CA PHE A 447 -14.42 -2.86 -17.77
C PHE A 447 -13.26 -2.38 -18.62
N CYS A 448 -13.01 -1.08 -18.62
CA CYS A 448 -11.89 -0.50 -19.37
C CYS A 448 -10.57 -0.55 -18.60
N SER A 449 -10.63 -0.62 -17.27
CA SER A 449 -9.44 -0.62 -16.40
C SER A 449 -8.95 -2.05 -16.11
N PRO A 450 -7.65 -2.25 -15.86
CA PRO A 450 -7.13 -3.53 -15.36
C PRO A 450 -7.52 -3.78 -13.90
N CYS A 451 -7.08 -4.92 -13.36
CA CYS A 451 -7.35 -5.41 -12.01
C CYS A 451 -6.12 -6.14 -11.45
N ASP A 452 -5.00 -5.42 -11.45
CA ASP A 452 -3.66 -5.80 -10.98
C ASP A 452 -3.12 -4.79 -9.95
N ASP A 453 -2.01 -5.13 -9.29
CA ASP A 453 -1.45 -4.35 -8.18
C ASP A 453 -1.03 -2.93 -8.64
N ASP A 454 -0.47 -2.79 -9.85
CA ASP A 454 -0.20 -1.49 -10.50
C ASP A 454 -1.44 -0.57 -10.52
N GLU A 455 -2.63 -1.12 -10.76
CA GLU A 455 -3.89 -0.36 -10.79
C GLU A 455 -4.39 -0.06 -9.37
N ALA A 456 -4.20 -0.98 -8.43
CA ALA A 456 -4.48 -0.73 -7.02
C ALA A 456 -3.65 0.48 -6.52
N ASP A 457 -2.35 0.54 -6.82
CA ASP A 457 -1.48 1.66 -6.48
C ASP A 457 -1.93 2.97 -7.16
N ARG A 458 -2.29 2.92 -8.45
CA ARG A 458 -2.84 4.09 -9.17
C ARG A 458 -4.12 4.61 -8.50
N LEU A 459 -5.00 3.72 -8.06
CA LEU A 459 -6.25 4.06 -7.37
C LEU A 459 -6.02 4.57 -5.94
N VAL A 460 -4.99 4.11 -5.24
CA VAL A 460 -4.56 4.65 -3.93
C VAL A 460 -4.08 6.10 -4.08
N ILE A 461 -3.22 6.38 -5.06
CA ILE A 461 -2.75 7.76 -5.36
C ILE A 461 -3.96 8.66 -5.70
N LEU A 462 -4.86 8.19 -6.55
CA LEU A 462 -6.04 8.94 -6.95
C LEU A 462 -7.01 9.19 -5.77
N HIS A 463 -7.13 8.25 -4.83
CA HIS A 463 -7.95 8.45 -3.64
C HIS A 463 -7.46 9.63 -2.79
N PHE A 464 -6.16 9.73 -2.52
CA PHE A 464 -5.62 10.86 -1.75
C PHE A 464 -5.64 12.18 -2.53
N LEU A 465 -5.45 12.13 -3.85
CA LEU A 465 -5.61 13.31 -4.71
C LEU A 465 -7.04 13.86 -4.66
N LEU A 466 -8.06 12.99 -4.75
CA LEU A 466 -9.46 13.38 -4.65
C LEU A 466 -9.82 13.86 -3.23
N LYS A 467 -9.30 13.20 -2.19
CA LYS A 467 -9.48 13.65 -0.79
C LYS A 467 -8.95 15.06 -0.58
N TYR A 468 -7.78 15.38 -1.14
CA TYR A 468 -7.20 16.71 -1.11
C TYR A 468 -8.06 17.72 -1.89
N ALA A 469 -8.48 17.35 -3.11
CA ALA A 469 -9.27 18.21 -4.00
C ALA A 469 -10.66 18.56 -3.42
N PHE A 470 -11.37 17.60 -2.84
CA PHE A 470 -12.69 17.80 -2.23
C PHE A 470 -12.65 18.15 -0.73
N HIS A 471 -11.45 18.32 -0.15
CA HIS A 471 -11.22 18.61 1.28
C HIS A 471 -11.85 17.62 2.28
N GLY A 472 -12.04 16.36 1.87
CA GLY A 472 -12.69 15.34 2.69
C GLY A 472 -12.83 14.00 2.00
N ASN A 473 -13.28 12.99 2.74
CA ASN A 473 -13.55 11.65 2.22
C ASN A 473 -14.90 11.52 1.51
N PHE A 474 -15.82 12.42 1.80
CA PHE A 474 -17.17 12.53 1.24
C PHE A 474 -17.62 14.00 1.36
N VAL A 475 -18.60 14.41 0.56
CA VAL A 475 -19.12 15.79 0.50
C VAL A 475 -20.55 15.89 1.08
N ALA A 476 -21.33 14.80 1.01
CA ALA A 476 -22.65 14.71 1.60
C ALA A 476 -22.63 15.07 3.09
N PRO A 477 -23.70 15.71 3.64
CA PRO A 477 -23.78 16.10 5.06
C PRO A 477 -24.02 14.92 6.02
N PHE A 478 -23.53 13.72 5.65
CA PHE A 478 -23.59 12.47 6.40
C PHE A 478 -22.71 12.48 7.66
N ARG A 479 -21.77 13.43 7.79
CA ARG A 479 -20.86 13.51 8.95
C ARG A 479 -21.58 13.60 10.29
N ASN A 480 -22.77 14.20 10.33
CA ASN A 480 -23.57 14.32 11.55
C ASN A 480 -24.12 12.96 12.04
N THR A 481 -24.22 11.97 11.15
CA THR A 481 -24.59 10.58 11.47
C THR A 481 -23.39 9.75 11.94
N LEU A 482 -22.17 10.21 11.62
CA LEU A 482 -20.90 9.57 11.99
C LEU A 482 -20.38 10.10 13.33
N ASP A 483 -21.08 9.81 14.43
CA ASP A 483 -20.64 10.18 15.77
C ASP A 483 -19.62 9.15 16.34
N PRO A 484 -18.35 9.53 16.58
CA PRO A 484 -17.36 8.63 17.19
C PRO A 484 -17.66 8.31 18.66
N HIS A 485 -18.62 9.00 19.30
CA HIS A 485 -19.03 8.82 20.70
C HIS A 485 -20.42 8.18 20.86
N LEU A 486 -20.96 7.58 19.79
CA LEU A 486 -22.24 6.84 19.78
C LEU A 486 -22.40 5.94 21.03
N PRO A 487 -23.44 6.17 21.87
CA PRO A 487 -23.65 5.41 23.10
C PRO A 487 -23.74 3.89 22.89
N THR A 488 -23.13 3.14 23.79
CA THR A 488 -23.12 1.67 23.77
C THR A 488 -24.55 1.13 23.84
N GLY A 489 -25.00 0.49 22.75
CA GLY A 489 -26.35 -0.06 22.63
C GLY A 489 -27.22 0.56 21.52
N MET A 490 -26.80 1.67 20.91
CA MET A 490 -27.43 2.16 19.68
C MET A 490 -26.96 1.36 18.45
N GLN A 491 -27.81 1.28 17.42
CA GLN A 491 -27.44 0.62 16.17
C GLN A 491 -26.35 1.42 15.44
N ARG A 492 -25.27 0.74 15.06
CA ARG A 492 -24.17 1.36 14.30
C ARG A 492 -24.64 1.82 12.91
N PRO A 493 -24.28 3.04 12.46
CA PRO A 493 -24.48 3.44 11.08
C PRO A 493 -23.82 2.43 10.14
N GLN A 494 -24.50 2.13 9.03
CA GLN A 494 -24.06 1.18 8.01
C GLN A 494 -23.74 1.94 6.73
N VAL A 495 -22.57 1.70 6.16
CA VAL A 495 -22.07 2.37 4.94
C VAL A 495 -21.73 1.35 3.88
N LEU A 496 -22.06 1.62 2.60
CA LEU A 496 -21.72 0.78 1.46
C LEU A 496 -20.90 1.54 0.40
N ASP A 497 -19.78 0.97 -0.06
CA ASP A 497 -19.04 1.41 -1.25
C ASP A 497 -19.18 0.35 -2.35
N ILE A 498 -19.79 0.72 -3.49
CA ILE A 498 -20.03 -0.19 -4.62
C ILE A 498 -18.98 0.09 -5.71
N GLY A 499 -18.24 -0.96 -6.10
CA GLY A 499 -17.03 -0.81 -6.91
C GLY A 499 -15.86 -0.33 -6.06
N CYS A 500 -15.71 -0.89 -4.84
CA CYS A 500 -14.75 -0.42 -3.85
C CYS A 500 -13.26 -0.64 -4.24
N GLY A 501 -12.98 -1.42 -5.29
CA GLY A 501 -11.63 -1.66 -5.80
C GLY A 501 -10.70 -2.27 -4.74
N PRO A 502 -9.52 -1.68 -4.48
CA PRO A 502 -8.62 -2.11 -3.41
C PRO A 502 -9.15 -1.81 -1.99
N GLY A 503 -10.31 -1.17 -1.86
CA GLY A 503 -10.95 -0.90 -0.57
C GLY A 503 -10.34 0.26 0.23
N THR A 504 -9.39 1.03 -0.33
CA THR A 504 -8.63 2.09 0.37
C THR A 504 -9.53 3.08 1.13
N TRP A 505 -10.63 3.50 0.51
CA TRP A 505 -11.59 4.44 1.12
C TRP A 505 -12.29 3.82 2.34
N ILE A 506 -12.71 2.56 2.23
CA ILE A 506 -13.31 1.81 3.36
C ILE A 506 -12.31 1.63 4.49
N LEU A 507 -11.06 1.28 4.18
CA LEU A 507 -10.03 1.05 5.21
C LEU A 507 -9.73 2.32 5.99
N GLU A 508 -9.63 3.47 5.31
CA GLU A 508 -9.42 4.76 5.97
C GLU A 508 -10.66 5.17 6.79
N MET A 509 -11.86 5.12 6.20
CA MET A 509 -13.11 5.49 6.87
C MET A 509 -13.43 4.58 8.07
N ALA A 510 -13.19 3.27 7.98
CA ALA A 510 -13.38 2.34 9.08
C ALA A 510 -12.38 2.58 10.23
N THR A 511 -11.19 3.11 9.92
CA THR A 511 -10.20 3.53 10.92
C THR A 511 -10.60 4.87 11.58
N GLU A 512 -11.11 5.83 10.80
CA GLU A 512 -11.55 7.15 11.28
C GLU A 512 -12.85 7.07 12.11
N TYR A 513 -13.77 6.16 11.77
CA TYR A 513 -15.11 6.02 12.38
C TYR A 513 -15.35 4.60 12.92
N PRO A 514 -14.72 4.21 14.05
CA PRO A 514 -14.75 2.83 14.59
C PRO A 514 -16.13 2.35 15.11
N GLN A 515 -17.12 3.24 15.23
CA GLN A 515 -18.51 2.89 15.59
C GLN A 515 -19.45 2.81 14.37
N THR A 516 -18.91 2.88 13.15
CA THR A 516 -19.64 2.71 11.89
C THR A 516 -19.14 1.45 11.20
N ASP A 517 -20.06 0.65 10.65
CA ASP A 517 -19.72 -0.53 9.87
C ASP A 517 -19.69 -0.18 8.37
N PHE A 518 -18.56 -0.47 7.72
CA PHE A 518 -18.29 -0.15 6.33
C PHE A 518 -18.23 -1.42 5.49
N HIS A 519 -19.06 -1.49 4.45
CA HIS A 519 -19.20 -2.64 3.56
C HIS A 519 -18.71 -2.27 2.17
N GLY A 520 -17.84 -3.10 1.60
CA GLY A 520 -17.32 -2.95 0.24
C GLY A 520 -17.73 -4.11 -0.62
N ILE A 521 -18.28 -3.80 -1.80
CA ILE A 521 -18.51 -4.80 -2.83
C ILE A 521 -17.79 -4.44 -4.11
N ASP A 522 -17.28 -5.47 -4.79
CA ASP A 522 -16.63 -5.35 -6.08
C ASP A 522 -16.79 -6.65 -6.87
N LEU A 523 -16.67 -6.58 -8.20
CA LEU A 523 -16.61 -7.75 -9.07
C LEU A 523 -15.36 -8.60 -8.79
N ARG A 524 -14.30 -8.01 -8.21
CA ARG A 524 -13.00 -8.63 -7.97
C ARG A 524 -12.50 -8.42 -6.54
N THR A 525 -11.84 -9.43 -5.99
CA THR A 525 -11.06 -9.30 -4.75
C THR A 525 -9.74 -8.57 -5.00
N MET A 526 -9.79 -7.24 -5.11
CA MET A 526 -8.58 -6.38 -5.04
C MET A 526 -8.34 -5.84 -3.61
N PHE A 527 -9.35 -5.95 -2.74
CA PHE A 527 -9.33 -5.54 -1.33
C PHE A 527 -8.71 -6.60 -0.40
N PRO A 528 -8.20 -6.21 0.78
CA PRO A 528 -7.60 -7.14 1.73
C PRO A 528 -8.64 -8.07 2.38
N THR A 529 -8.36 -9.36 2.39
CA THR A 529 -9.20 -10.39 3.02
C THR A 529 -8.83 -10.67 4.48
N THR A 530 -7.57 -10.47 4.85
CA THR A 530 -6.99 -10.98 6.12
C THR A 530 -6.67 -9.89 7.13
N ILE A 531 -6.09 -8.76 6.71
CA ILE A 531 -5.69 -7.65 7.59
C ILE A 531 -6.52 -6.41 7.24
N LYS A 532 -7.45 -6.04 8.12
CA LYS A 532 -8.37 -4.89 7.97
C LYS A 532 -9.02 -4.54 9.33
N PRO A 533 -9.58 -3.33 9.51
CA PRO A 533 -10.40 -3.00 10.67
C PRO A 533 -11.55 -3.99 10.88
N SER A 534 -11.96 -4.24 12.13
CA SER A 534 -13.03 -5.20 12.46
C SER A 534 -14.40 -4.77 11.96
N ASN A 535 -14.61 -3.47 11.77
CA ASN A 535 -15.79 -2.82 11.21
C ASN A 535 -15.72 -2.60 9.68
N ALA A 536 -14.69 -3.12 9.01
CA ALA A 536 -14.61 -3.15 7.54
C ALA A 536 -14.96 -4.56 7.03
N TYR A 537 -15.94 -4.66 6.14
CA TYR A 537 -16.42 -5.91 5.56
C TYR A 537 -16.30 -5.83 4.04
N PHE A 538 -15.76 -6.87 3.40
CA PHE A 538 -15.63 -6.91 1.94
C PHE A 538 -16.27 -8.18 1.39
N LYS A 539 -16.92 -8.06 0.23
CA LYS A 539 -17.56 -9.19 -0.46
C LYS A 539 -17.39 -9.06 -1.98
N GLN A 540 -16.84 -10.09 -2.60
CA GLN A 540 -16.89 -10.19 -4.06
C GLN A 540 -18.34 -10.45 -4.47
N HIS A 541 -18.92 -9.57 -5.30
CA HIS A 541 -20.30 -9.64 -5.73
C HIS A 541 -20.51 -8.97 -7.08
N ASN A 542 -21.35 -9.55 -7.94
CA ASN A 542 -21.76 -8.89 -9.17
C ASN A 542 -22.79 -7.79 -8.87
N PHE A 543 -22.34 -6.54 -8.74
CA PHE A 543 -23.21 -5.39 -8.46
C PHE A 543 -24.10 -4.97 -9.65
N PHE A 544 -24.06 -5.69 -10.79
CA PHE A 544 -25.08 -5.63 -11.83
C PHE A 544 -26.22 -6.66 -11.64
N GLU A 545 -26.09 -7.55 -10.64
CA GLU A 545 -27.20 -8.34 -10.10
C GLU A 545 -27.74 -7.66 -8.83
N SER A 546 -28.82 -8.20 -8.25
CA SER A 546 -29.37 -7.63 -7.01
C SER A 546 -28.30 -7.58 -5.91
N LEU A 547 -28.15 -6.41 -5.29
CA LEU A 547 -27.23 -6.21 -4.17
C LEU A 547 -27.58 -7.16 -3.02
N PRO A 548 -26.60 -7.81 -2.37
CA PRO A 548 -26.83 -8.92 -1.44
C PRO A 548 -27.13 -8.43 -0.02
N TYR A 549 -28.00 -7.43 0.07
CA TYR A 549 -28.38 -6.70 1.28
C TYR A 549 -29.89 -6.43 1.23
N GLU A 550 -30.51 -6.39 2.40
CA GLU A 550 -31.93 -6.10 2.57
C GLU A 550 -32.26 -4.64 2.22
N ASP A 551 -33.54 -4.38 1.98
CA ASP A 551 -34.05 -3.04 1.72
C ASP A 551 -33.85 -2.14 2.95
N ASN A 552 -33.45 -0.89 2.74
CA ASN A 552 -33.21 0.09 3.80
C ASN A 552 -32.15 -0.33 4.85
N THR A 553 -31.06 -0.97 4.41
CA THR A 553 -29.92 -1.38 5.26
C THR A 553 -28.97 -0.22 5.59
N PHE A 554 -28.61 0.61 4.59
CA PHE A 554 -27.49 1.56 4.68
C PHE A 554 -27.92 3.00 4.93
N ASP A 555 -27.16 3.73 5.75
CA ASP A 555 -27.33 5.17 5.99
C ASP A 555 -26.61 6.01 4.92
N PHE A 556 -25.54 5.46 4.34
CA PHE A 556 -24.78 6.04 3.22
C PHE A 556 -24.41 4.98 2.18
N VAL A 557 -24.64 5.28 0.91
CA VAL A 557 -24.23 4.44 -0.23
C VAL A 557 -23.38 5.28 -1.18
N ARG A 558 -22.25 4.73 -1.61
CA ARG A 558 -21.24 5.44 -2.40
C ARG A 558 -20.87 4.66 -3.66
N ILE A 559 -20.58 5.41 -4.73
CA ILE A 559 -19.96 4.90 -5.97
C ILE A 559 -18.85 5.87 -6.39
N ARG A 560 -17.71 5.37 -6.89
CA ARG A 560 -16.63 6.22 -7.42
C ARG A 560 -15.94 5.60 -8.62
N LEU A 561 -15.60 6.40 -9.63
CA LEU A 561 -14.78 6.01 -10.80
C LEU A 561 -15.40 4.89 -11.66
N MET A 562 -16.71 4.98 -11.91
CA MET A 562 -17.48 3.96 -12.63
C MET A 562 -18.05 4.45 -13.96
N PHE A 563 -18.02 5.76 -14.26
CA PHE A 563 -18.62 6.29 -15.50
C PHE A 563 -18.00 5.71 -16.78
N CYS A 564 -16.71 5.35 -16.76
CA CYS A 564 -16.02 4.71 -17.89
C CYS A 564 -16.15 3.17 -17.95
N ASN A 565 -16.92 2.56 -17.03
CA ASN A 565 -17.05 1.09 -16.88
C ASN A 565 -18.51 0.61 -16.93
N MET A 566 -19.46 1.46 -17.32
CA MET A 566 -20.90 1.17 -17.29
C MET A 566 -21.66 1.84 -18.43
N THR A 567 -22.60 1.09 -19.00
CA THR A 567 -23.62 1.63 -19.92
C THR A 567 -24.66 2.47 -19.16
N GLN A 568 -25.41 3.32 -19.88
CA GLN A 568 -26.51 4.09 -19.28
C GLN A 568 -27.57 3.18 -18.60
N ALA A 569 -27.89 2.04 -19.21
CA ALA A 569 -28.88 1.10 -18.66
C ALA A 569 -28.40 0.48 -17.32
N GLN A 570 -27.12 0.12 -17.23
CA GLN A 570 -26.50 -0.35 -16.00
C GLN A 570 -26.50 0.73 -14.91
N TRP A 571 -26.28 1.99 -15.27
CA TRP A 571 -26.41 3.12 -14.33
C TRP A 571 -27.83 3.29 -13.79
N MET A 572 -28.87 3.18 -14.63
CA MET A 572 -30.26 3.19 -14.15
C MET A 572 -30.51 2.04 -13.16
N GLN A 573 -29.98 0.85 -13.45
CA GLN A 573 -30.14 -0.32 -12.61
C GLN A 573 -29.42 -0.16 -11.26
N ILE A 574 -28.16 0.31 -11.26
CA ILE A 574 -27.37 0.44 -10.04
C ILE A 574 -27.92 1.54 -9.13
N LEU A 575 -28.44 2.65 -9.68
CA LEU A 575 -29.14 3.68 -8.91
C LEU A 575 -30.42 3.12 -8.28
N LYS A 576 -31.24 2.38 -9.02
CA LYS A 576 -32.44 1.72 -8.45
C LYS A 576 -32.08 0.77 -7.30
N MET A 577 -30.98 0.03 -7.42
CA MET A 577 -30.53 -0.88 -6.36
C MET A 577 -29.90 -0.16 -5.17
N ALA A 578 -29.16 0.93 -5.39
CA ALA A 578 -28.67 1.82 -4.34
C ALA A 578 -29.85 2.42 -3.55
N THR A 579 -30.86 2.98 -4.23
CA THR A 579 -32.09 3.51 -3.60
C THR A 579 -32.86 2.43 -2.84
N ARG A 580 -32.82 1.16 -3.26
CA ARG A 580 -33.42 0.04 -2.54
C ARG A 580 -32.72 -0.20 -1.19
N VAL A 581 -31.40 -0.36 -1.19
CA VAL A 581 -30.63 -0.70 0.02
C VAL A 581 -30.36 0.50 0.94
N LEU A 582 -30.49 1.73 0.46
CA LEU A 582 -30.36 2.95 1.25
C LEU A 582 -31.62 3.16 2.12
N LYS A 583 -31.47 3.55 3.37
CA LYS A 583 -32.56 3.94 4.29
C LYS A 583 -33.27 5.20 3.78
N PRO A 584 -34.56 5.42 4.11
CA PRO A 584 -35.16 6.74 3.97
C PRO A 584 -34.31 7.78 4.70
N GLU A 585 -34.19 8.98 4.13
CA GLU A 585 -33.29 10.05 4.58
C GLU A 585 -31.79 9.73 4.53
N GLY A 586 -31.38 8.53 4.11
CA GLY A 586 -29.99 8.19 3.83
C GLY A 586 -29.46 8.91 2.59
N TYR A 587 -28.13 9.06 2.50
CA TYR A 587 -27.45 9.74 1.40
C TYR A 587 -26.83 8.77 0.39
N PHE A 588 -27.05 9.03 -0.90
CA PHE A 588 -26.28 8.45 -2.00
C PHE A 588 -25.25 9.48 -2.47
N GLU A 589 -24.00 9.07 -2.67
CA GLU A 589 -22.94 9.93 -3.21
C GLU A 589 -22.19 9.26 -4.36
N ILE A 590 -21.86 10.06 -5.37
CA ILE A 590 -21.02 9.67 -6.50
C ILE A 590 -19.91 10.68 -6.74
N THR A 591 -18.66 10.21 -6.75
CA THR A 591 -17.46 10.99 -7.12
C THR A 591 -16.87 10.47 -8.42
N ASP A 592 -16.76 11.31 -9.45
CA ASP A 592 -16.16 10.92 -10.73
C ASP A 592 -15.64 12.14 -11.50
N VAL A 593 -15.16 11.93 -12.72
CA VAL A 593 -14.63 12.97 -13.60
C VAL A 593 -15.59 13.26 -14.76
N GLU A 594 -15.76 14.54 -15.10
CA GLU A 594 -16.30 14.92 -16.39
C GLU A 594 -15.21 14.58 -17.42
N ASN A 595 -15.33 13.45 -18.14
CA ASN A 595 -14.33 12.88 -19.05
C ASN A 595 -14.03 13.73 -20.31
N ARG A 596 -14.11 15.06 -20.22
CA ARG A 596 -13.76 16.03 -21.26
C ARG A 596 -12.60 16.89 -20.79
N ILE A 597 -11.46 16.75 -21.45
CA ILE A 597 -10.31 17.62 -21.24
C ILE A 597 -10.71 19.05 -21.66
N GLN A 598 -10.59 19.98 -20.73
CA GLN A 598 -10.83 21.41 -20.91
C GLN A 598 -9.54 22.11 -21.35
N ARG A 599 -9.68 23.16 -22.16
CA ARG A 599 -8.56 23.79 -22.89
C ARG A 599 -7.63 22.76 -23.57
N PRO A 600 -8.16 21.76 -24.31
CA PRO A 600 -7.32 20.78 -24.97
C PRO A 600 -6.52 21.44 -26.10
N GLY A 601 -5.29 20.99 -26.34
CA GLY A 601 -4.64 21.25 -27.61
C GLY A 601 -5.19 20.33 -28.71
N PRO A 602 -4.75 20.52 -29.97
CA PRO A 602 -5.24 19.74 -31.11
C PRO A 602 -5.09 18.22 -30.97
N LEU A 603 -4.00 17.72 -30.38
CA LEU A 603 -3.81 16.27 -30.21
C LEU A 603 -4.74 15.70 -29.13
N CYS A 604 -4.89 16.39 -27.99
CA CYS A 604 -5.81 16.00 -26.92
C CYS A 604 -7.26 16.00 -27.37
N GLU A 605 -7.68 17.03 -28.12
CA GLU A 605 -9.06 17.15 -28.62
C GLU A 605 -9.39 16.01 -29.58
N THR A 606 -8.53 15.70 -30.55
CA THR A 606 -8.75 14.55 -31.45
C THR A 606 -8.61 13.21 -30.73
N LEU A 607 -7.50 12.96 -30.03
CA LEU A 607 -7.18 11.63 -29.52
C LEU A 607 -8.05 11.20 -28.31
N LEU A 608 -8.25 12.12 -27.36
CA LEU A 608 -8.82 11.80 -26.05
C LEU A 608 -10.29 12.24 -25.94
N ASN A 609 -10.63 13.44 -26.42
CA ASN A 609 -12.02 13.90 -26.42
C ASN A 609 -12.86 13.29 -27.58
N GLN A 610 -12.27 13.05 -28.76
CA GLN A 610 -13.05 12.58 -29.93
C GLN A 610 -12.92 11.07 -30.17
N GLU A 611 -11.73 10.57 -30.52
CA GLU A 611 -11.53 9.16 -30.92
C GLU A 611 -11.82 8.19 -29.77
N LEU A 612 -11.30 8.44 -28.56
CA LEU A 612 -11.56 7.56 -27.41
C LEU A 612 -13.04 7.58 -26.99
N ALA A 613 -13.68 8.75 -26.97
CA ALA A 613 -15.12 8.85 -26.66
C ALA A 613 -15.97 8.11 -27.72
N HIS A 614 -15.58 8.16 -28.99
CA HIS A 614 -16.22 7.38 -30.05
C HIS A 614 -16.01 5.87 -29.86
N ALA A 615 -14.80 5.43 -29.51
CA ALA A 615 -14.52 4.02 -29.24
C ALA A 615 -15.31 3.49 -28.03
N MET A 616 -15.45 4.27 -26.95
CA MET A 616 -16.28 3.92 -25.78
C MET A 616 -17.76 3.74 -26.12
N ARG A 617 -18.31 4.53 -27.05
CA ARG A 617 -19.71 4.39 -27.51
C ARG A 617 -19.99 3.06 -28.20
N ASN A 618 -19.01 2.43 -28.85
CA ASN A 618 -19.16 1.11 -29.44
C ASN A 618 -19.44 0.02 -28.39
N TYR A 619 -19.14 0.30 -27.11
CA TYR A 619 -19.43 -0.55 -25.96
C TYR A 619 -20.67 -0.08 -25.16
N GLY A 620 -21.43 0.88 -25.69
CA GLY A 620 -22.63 1.45 -25.04
C GLY A 620 -22.34 2.41 -23.86
N ILE A 621 -21.08 2.83 -23.70
CA ILE A 621 -20.63 3.72 -22.62
C ILE A 621 -20.70 5.17 -23.13
N GLU A 622 -21.62 5.98 -22.59
CA GLU A 622 -21.66 7.42 -22.90
C GLU A 622 -20.65 8.17 -22.06
N PHE A 623 -19.44 8.31 -22.61
CA PHE A 623 -18.24 8.85 -21.96
C PHE A 623 -18.47 10.18 -21.24
N TYR A 624 -19.38 11.02 -21.75
CA TYR A 624 -19.66 12.36 -21.22
C TYR A 624 -20.77 12.43 -20.17
N MET A 625 -21.42 11.33 -19.79
CA MET A 625 -22.65 11.36 -18.99
C MET A 625 -22.54 12.05 -17.60
N GLY A 626 -21.33 12.22 -17.06
CA GLY A 626 -21.08 12.92 -15.79
C GLY A 626 -21.68 14.33 -15.67
N HIS A 627 -21.86 15.05 -16.79
CA HIS A 627 -22.50 16.38 -16.77
C HIS A 627 -24.00 16.34 -16.43
N GLN A 628 -24.65 15.17 -16.49
CA GLN A 628 -26.10 14.99 -16.27
C GLN A 628 -26.43 14.34 -14.92
N ILE A 629 -25.43 14.06 -14.07
CA ILE A 629 -25.61 13.22 -12.87
C ILE A 629 -26.61 13.78 -11.87
N SER A 630 -26.67 15.10 -11.68
CA SER A 630 -27.64 15.74 -10.79
C SER A 630 -29.08 15.54 -11.29
N THR A 631 -29.33 15.73 -12.59
CA THR A 631 -30.59 15.40 -13.26
C THR A 631 -30.93 13.91 -13.15
N LEU A 632 -29.92 13.04 -13.26
CA LEU A 632 -30.10 11.60 -13.14
C LEU A 632 -30.54 11.21 -11.72
N LEU A 633 -29.94 11.77 -10.67
CA LEU A 633 -30.38 11.56 -9.29
C LEU A 633 -31.80 12.09 -9.05
N MET A 634 -32.10 13.31 -9.51
CA MET A 634 -33.44 13.91 -9.37
C MET A 634 -34.52 13.07 -10.08
N THR A 635 -34.25 12.55 -11.28
CA THR A 635 -35.19 11.68 -12.02
C THR A 635 -35.31 10.27 -11.44
N GLN A 636 -34.40 9.85 -10.57
CA GLN A 636 -34.53 8.64 -9.73
C GLN A 636 -35.21 8.90 -8.38
N GLY A 637 -35.72 10.11 -8.15
CA GLY A 637 -36.47 10.48 -6.96
C GLY A 637 -35.62 10.87 -5.75
N PHE A 638 -34.31 11.10 -5.92
CA PHE A 638 -33.50 11.68 -4.86
C PHE A 638 -33.85 13.17 -4.66
N VAL A 639 -33.97 13.57 -3.39
CA VAL A 639 -34.19 14.95 -2.96
C VAL A 639 -32.88 15.56 -2.44
N ASN A 640 -32.86 16.87 -2.15
CA ASN A 640 -31.69 17.58 -1.61
C ASN A 640 -30.40 17.40 -2.44
N VAL A 641 -30.54 17.20 -3.75
CA VAL A 641 -29.43 16.91 -4.66
C VAL A 641 -28.50 18.10 -4.78
N ARG A 642 -27.19 17.89 -4.55
CA ARG A 642 -26.14 18.90 -4.76
C ARG A 642 -24.94 18.31 -5.48
N GLN A 643 -24.26 19.13 -6.26
CA GLN A 643 -23.04 18.77 -6.97
C GLN A 643 -21.95 19.80 -6.70
N GLN A 644 -20.84 19.36 -6.12
CA GLN A 644 -19.60 20.13 -6.00
C GLN A 644 -18.67 19.76 -7.15
N ARG A 645 -17.95 20.74 -7.69
CA ARG A 645 -16.91 20.54 -8.72
C ARG A 645 -15.56 21.03 -8.22
N VAL A 646 -14.49 20.39 -8.69
CA VAL A 646 -13.10 20.81 -8.48
C VAL A 646 -12.35 20.67 -9.80
N THR A 647 -11.68 21.73 -10.22
CA THR A 647 -10.83 21.71 -11.42
C THR A 647 -9.43 21.24 -11.06
N MET A 648 -8.96 20.14 -11.67
CA MET A 648 -7.61 19.62 -11.46
C MET A 648 -6.75 19.81 -12.73
N PRO A 649 -5.66 20.61 -12.66
CA PRO A 649 -4.69 20.79 -13.74
C PRO A 649 -4.07 19.48 -14.27
N LEU A 650 -3.71 19.42 -15.54
CA LEU A 650 -2.95 18.31 -16.12
C LEU A 650 -1.50 18.74 -16.39
N GLY A 651 -0.63 18.54 -15.40
CA GLY A 651 0.82 18.69 -15.53
C GLY A 651 1.36 20.11 -15.42
N TRP A 652 0.52 21.05 -14.98
CA TRP A 652 0.83 22.44 -14.62
C TRP A 652 0.16 22.77 -13.28
N GLY A 653 0.33 23.98 -12.75
CA GLY A 653 -0.35 24.36 -11.49
C GLY A 653 0.22 23.68 -10.24
N GLY A 654 1.51 23.35 -10.26
CA GLY A 654 2.21 22.76 -9.10
C GLY A 654 1.99 21.25 -8.92
N GLN A 655 2.22 20.78 -7.70
CA GLN A 655 2.30 19.34 -7.40
C GLN A 655 0.99 18.58 -7.64
N MET A 656 -0.17 19.19 -7.35
CA MET A 656 -1.48 18.59 -7.63
C MET A 656 -1.59 18.22 -9.11
N GLY A 657 -1.25 19.14 -10.01
CA GLY A 657 -1.39 18.92 -11.44
C GLY A 657 -0.39 17.92 -12.03
N GLU A 658 0.83 17.87 -11.49
CA GLU A 658 1.82 16.87 -11.90
C GLU A 658 1.37 15.45 -11.50
N VAL A 659 0.93 15.25 -10.25
CA VAL A 659 0.38 13.97 -9.77
C VAL A 659 -0.89 13.57 -10.53
N HIS A 660 -1.77 14.54 -10.80
CA HIS A 660 -2.99 14.31 -11.57
C HIS A 660 -2.69 13.88 -13.01
N ALA A 661 -1.75 14.55 -13.70
CA ALA A 661 -1.34 14.14 -15.05
C ALA A 661 -0.70 12.75 -15.08
N GLN A 662 0.16 12.41 -14.11
CA GLN A 662 0.75 11.07 -14.03
C GLN A 662 -0.32 9.99 -13.82
N ASN A 663 -1.30 10.25 -12.96
CA ASN A 663 -2.40 9.32 -12.71
C ASN A 663 -3.30 9.13 -13.95
N PHE A 664 -3.57 10.23 -14.67
CA PHE A 664 -4.40 10.26 -15.88
C PHE A 664 -3.68 9.64 -17.09
N GLU A 665 -2.37 9.85 -17.22
CA GLU A 665 -1.51 9.16 -18.19
C GLU A 665 -1.50 7.66 -17.96
N GLY A 666 -1.32 7.23 -16.70
CA GLY A 666 -1.37 5.83 -16.29
C GLY A 666 -2.68 5.16 -16.71
N PHE A 667 -3.82 5.83 -16.46
CA PHE A 667 -5.14 5.36 -16.90
C PHE A 667 -5.22 5.14 -18.42
N PHE A 668 -4.89 6.14 -19.25
CA PHE A 668 -5.01 5.97 -20.71
C PHE A 668 -4.06 4.92 -21.28
N ARG A 669 -2.85 4.77 -20.70
CA ARG A 669 -1.93 3.69 -21.06
C ARG A 669 -2.51 2.33 -20.68
N SER A 670 -3.20 2.22 -19.54
CA SER A 670 -3.74 0.96 -19.02
C SER A 670 -5.13 0.57 -19.55
N ILE A 671 -5.85 1.42 -20.30
CA ILE A 671 -7.14 1.07 -20.92
C ILE A 671 -7.06 -0.26 -21.71
N HIS A 672 -8.08 -1.12 -21.53
CA HIS A 672 -8.20 -2.41 -22.20
C HIS A 672 -7.97 -2.30 -23.72
N PRO A 673 -7.06 -3.10 -24.32
CA PRO A 673 -6.64 -2.93 -25.71
C PRO A 673 -7.76 -2.92 -26.76
N SER A 674 -8.88 -3.61 -26.53
CA SER A 674 -10.03 -3.59 -27.47
C SER A 674 -10.79 -2.26 -27.51
N ILE A 675 -10.60 -1.39 -26.50
CA ILE A 675 -11.26 -0.09 -26.39
C ILE A 675 -10.38 1.02 -26.99
N LYS A 676 -9.07 0.79 -27.14
CA LYS A 676 -8.14 1.76 -27.75
C LYS A 676 -8.53 2.00 -29.22
N PRO A 677 -8.73 3.26 -29.66
CA PRO A 677 -9.06 3.59 -31.05
C PRO A 677 -8.07 3.00 -32.07
N THR A 678 -8.61 2.25 -33.04
CA THR A 678 -7.87 1.66 -34.16
C THR A 678 -7.93 2.52 -35.43
N THR A 679 -8.81 3.51 -35.45
CA THR A 679 -8.92 4.56 -36.47
C THR A 679 -7.63 5.35 -36.55
N THR A 680 -7.21 5.68 -37.78
CA THR A 680 -5.99 6.46 -38.03
C THR A 680 -6.31 7.77 -38.72
N THR A 681 -6.51 8.79 -37.91
CA THR A 681 -6.96 10.12 -38.36
C THR A 681 -5.83 10.90 -39.04
N SER A 682 -6.18 11.62 -40.10
CA SER A 682 -5.25 12.30 -40.99
C SER A 682 -4.75 13.61 -40.39
N THR A 683 -3.43 13.82 -40.39
CA THR A 683 -2.77 15.03 -39.86
C THR A 683 -3.17 16.33 -40.57
N LYS A 684 -3.95 16.28 -41.66
CA LYS A 684 -4.49 17.49 -42.32
C LYS A 684 -5.48 18.28 -41.46
N GLN A 685 -6.11 17.68 -40.44
CA GLN A 685 -6.95 18.42 -39.48
C GLN A 685 -6.18 18.92 -38.25
N VAL A 686 -4.98 18.39 -37.98
CA VAL A 686 -4.09 18.84 -36.89
C VAL A 686 -3.16 19.96 -37.39
N SER A 687 -3.73 20.92 -38.13
CA SER A 687 -2.98 21.96 -38.83
C SER A 687 -2.65 23.15 -37.94
N GLN A 688 -1.77 22.96 -36.95
CA GLN A 688 -0.99 24.04 -36.32
C GLN A 688 0.13 23.55 -35.36
N TRP A 689 0.14 22.26 -34.99
CA TRP A 689 1.18 21.70 -34.12
C TRP A 689 1.89 20.53 -34.80
N GLN A 690 3.13 20.76 -35.23
CA GLN A 690 4.06 19.72 -35.65
C GLN A 690 5.25 19.70 -34.68
N PRO A 691 5.39 18.67 -33.83
CA PRO A 691 6.65 18.39 -33.17
C PRO A 691 7.72 18.07 -34.21
N ALA A 692 8.94 18.58 -34.01
CA ALA A 692 10.07 18.24 -34.88
C ALA A 692 10.28 16.71 -34.92
N GLY A 693 10.21 16.11 -36.11
CA GLY A 693 10.34 14.67 -36.33
C GLY A 693 9.05 13.90 -36.60
N MET A 694 7.87 14.53 -36.50
CA MET A 694 6.59 13.89 -36.87
C MET A 694 6.16 14.29 -38.29
N GLU A 695 6.68 13.60 -39.30
CA GLU A 695 6.13 13.62 -40.67
C GLU A 695 4.65 13.19 -40.68
N HIS A 696 3.93 13.39 -41.80
CA HIS A 696 2.51 13.12 -42.00
C HIS A 696 2.06 11.67 -41.72
N ARG A 697 2.04 11.30 -40.44
CA ARG A 697 1.72 9.97 -39.93
C ARG A 697 0.38 10.01 -39.24
N LYS A 698 -0.54 9.24 -39.80
CA LYS A 698 -1.61 8.51 -39.11
C LYS A 698 -1.43 8.50 -37.58
N ILE A 699 -2.29 9.22 -36.86
CA ILE A 699 -2.29 9.22 -35.39
C ILE A 699 -2.88 7.88 -34.92
N VAL A 700 -2.17 7.16 -34.04
CA VAL A 700 -2.58 5.89 -33.43
C VAL A 700 -2.58 6.06 -31.91
N PHE A 701 -3.60 5.55 -31.24
CA PHE A 701 -3.68 5.54 -29.77
C PHE A 701 -2.58 4.64 -29.19
N SER A 702 -1.48 5.28 -28.79
CA SER A 702 -0.21 4.65 -28.44
C SER A 702 0.49 5.44 -27.32
N ASP A 703 1.35 4.79 -26.55
CA ASP A 703 2.01 5.40 -25.38
C ASP A 703 2.82 6.65 -25.72
N ALA A 704 3.34 6.73 -26.95
CA ALA A 704 4.00 7.91 -27.49
C ALA A 704 3.02 9.06 -27.77
N ALA A 705 1.84 8.76 -28.34
CA ALA A 705 0.79 9.74 -28.57
C ALA A 705 0.16 10.22 -27.25
N ILE A 706 -0.01 9.33 -26.27
CA ILE A 706 -0.49 9.69 -24.92
C ILE A 706 0.52 10.61 -24.23
N ARG A 707 1.83 10.29 -24.26
CA ARG A 707 2.87 11.17 -23.70
C ARG A 707 2.84 12.57 -24.33
N LEU A 708 2.73 12.63 -25.66
CA LEU A 708 2.65 13.90 -26.39
C LEU A 708 1.36 14.69 -26.05
N ALA A 709 0.23 14.00 -25.85
CA ALA A 709 -1.00 14.63 -25.37
C ALA A 709 -0.83 15.19 -23.93
N MET A 710 -0.12 14.50 -23.05
CA MET A 710 0.19 15.02 -21.71
C MET A 710 1.13 16.23 -21.76
N GLU A 711 2.14 16.24 -22.63
CA GLU A 711 3.00 17.40 -22.89
C GLU A 711 2.21 18.59 -23.48
N GLU A 712 1.27 18.31 -24.38
CA GLU A 712 0.33 19.31 -24.90
C GLU A 712 -0.57 19.87 -23.79
N CYS A 713 -1.05 19.04 -22.86
CA CYS A 713 -1.81 19.48 -21.68
C CYS A 713 -1.03 20.49 -20.82
N LYS A 714 0.27 20.28 -20.61
CA LYS A 714 1.13 21.25 -19.90
C LYS A 714 1.19 22.59 -20.63
N LYS A 715 1.32 22.57 -21.96
CA LYS A 715 1.42 23.77 -22.82
C LYS A 715 0.12 24.58 -22.88
N TYR A 716 -1.03 23.92 -23.07
CA TYR A 716 -2.34 24.56 -23.18
C TYR A 716 -3.02 24.80 -21.83
N GLN A 717 -2.34 24.48 -20.73
CA GLN A 717 -2.88 24.49 -19.36
C GLN A 717 -4.21 23.72 -19.28
N SER A 718 -4.26 22.55 -19.91
CA SER A 718 -5.45 21.71 -19.95
C SER A 718 -5.78 21.14 -18.57
N HIS A 719 -7.05 20.87 -18.30
CA HIS A 719 -7.52 20.39 -17.01
C HIS A 719 -8.73 19.48 -17.14
N LEU A 720 -9.08 18.79 -16.07
CA LEU A 720 -10.36 18.08 -15.93
C LEU A 720 -11.18 18.69 -14.81
N ASN A 721 -12.49 18.63 -14.97
CA ASN A 721 -13.43 18.94 -13.91
C ASN A 721 -13.82 17.62 -13.24
N TRP A 722 -13.46 17.49 -11.98
CA TRP A 722 -13.95 16.42 -11.12
C TRP A 722 -15.20 16.89 -10.41
N PHE A 723 -16.11 15.96 -10.10
CA PHE A 723 -17.30 16.27 -9.33
C PHE A 723 -17.56 15.25 -8.24
N THR A 724 -18.20 15.71 -7.18
CA THR A 724 -18.95 14.86 -6.26
C THR A 724 -20.39 15.33 -6.27
N CYS A 725 -21.32 14.43 -6.58
CA CYS A 725 -22.76 14.68 -6.58
C CYS A 725 -23.39 13.78 -5.51
N TYR A 726 -24.23 14.34 -4.65
CA TYR A 726 -24.99 13.56 -3.68
C TYR A 726 -26.47 13.89 -3.74
N GLY A 727 -27.29 12.93 -3.31
CA GLY A 727 -28.74 13.08 -3.16
C GLY A 727 -29.23 12.27 -1.97
N GLN A 728 -30.35 12.66 -1.39
CA GLN A 728 -30.96 12.02 -0.24
C GLN A 728 -32.18 11.21 -0.67
N LYS A 729 -32.35 10.00 -0.13
CA LYS A 729 -33.60 9.24 -0.36
C LYS A 729 -34.73 9.96 0.41
N PRO A 730 -35.87 10.26 -0.24
CA PRO A 730 -36.97 10.99 0.42
C PRO A 730 -37.51 10.23 1.62
N SER A 731 -38.06 10.97 2.59
CA SER A 731 -38.82 10.39 3.70
C SER A 731 -40.10 9.72 3.17
N PRO A 732 -40.63 8.65 3.82
CA PRO A 732 -41.91 8.07 3.42
C PRO A 732 -43.07 9.08 3.50
N ALA A 733 -42.93 10.12 4.34
CA ALA A 733 -43.88 11.23 4.45
C ALA A 733 -43.86 12.19 3.24
N ASP A 734 -42.71 12.32 2.55
CA ASP A 734 -42.54 13.21 1.40
C ASP A 734 -42.87 12.52 0.06
N THR A 735 -43.18 11.22 0.09
CA THR A 735 -43.57 10.47 -1.10
C THR A 735 -45.00 10.88 -1.49
N PRO A 736 -45.23 11.46 -2.68
CA PRO A 736 -46.59 11.77 -3.11
C PRO A 736 -47.42 10.49 -3.14
N LEU A 737 -48.61 10.53 -2.52
CA LEU A 737 -49.57 9.42 -2.54
C LEU A 737 -49.74 8.91 -3.97
N SER A 738 -49.24 7.70 -4.23
CA SER A 738 -49.32 7.06 -5.54
C SER A 738 -50.78 7.02 -6.00
N PRO A 739 -51.11 7.46 -7.22
CA PRO A 739 -52.49 7.53 -7.67
C PRO A 739 -53.10 6.14 -7.70
N ARG A 740 -54.14 5.91 -6.87
CA ARG A 740 -54.95 4.70 -6.95
C ARG A 740 -55.67 4.69 -8.30
N LEU A 741 -55.24 3.80 -9.19
CA LEU A 741 -55.93 3.49 -10.44
C LEU A 741 -57.12 2.54 -10.17
N ASP A 742 -58.11 3.05 -9.43
CA ASP A 742 -59.39 2.38 -9.20
C ASP A 742 -60.53 3.14 -9.91
N GLY A 743 -60.98 2.63 -11.06
CA GLY A 743 -62.21 3.11 -11.72
C GLY A 743 -62.02 3.57 -13.19
N PRO A 744 -62.80 3.03 -14.16
CA PRO A 744 -62.68 3.41 -15.56
C PRO A 744 -63.49 4.68 -15.85
N GLY A 745 -62.84 5.87 -15.89
CA GLY A 745 -63.61 7.08 -16.21
C GLY A 745 -62.94 8.46 -16.13
N SER A 746 -61.76 8.69 -16.74
CA SER A 746 -61.39 10.03 -17.28
C SER A 746 -60.08 10.06 -18.08
N ALA A 747 -59.84 9.10 -18.99
CA ALA A 747 -58.68 9.14 -19.89
C ALA A 747 -58.86 10.08 -21.11
N VAL A 748 -59.44 11.27 -20.93
CA VAL A 748 -59.57 12.32 -21.98
C VAL A 748 -59.54 13.72 -21.37
N SER A 749 -58.37 14.34 -21.28
CA SER A 749 -58.13 15.79 -21.49
C SER A 749 -56.67 16.12 -21.17
N LEU A 750 -55.85 16.33 -22.23
CA LEU A 750 -54.60 17.13 -22.30
C LEU A 750 -53.71 16.76 -23.51
N LEU A 751 -54.08 15.77 -24.32
CA LEU A 751 -53.47 15.51 -25.64
C LEU A 751 -54.36 16.04 -26.78
N ALA A 752 -54.40 17.37 -26.93
CA ALA A 752 -55.06 18.02 -28.07
C ALA A 752 -54.54 19.46 -28.33
N THR A 753 -53.27 19.60 -28.73
CA THR A 753 -52.84 20.78 -29.50
C THR A 753 -51.65 20.41 -30.39
N PRO A 754 -51.66 20.68 -31.71
CA PRO A 754 -50.55 20.32 -32.59
C PRO A 754 -49.38 21.30 -32.39
N MET A 755 -48.18 20.81 -32.09
CA MET A 755 -46.98 21.66 -32.16
C MET A 755 -46.62 21.93 -33.62
N ALA A 756 -46.87 23.16 -34.06
CA ALA A 756 -46.34 23.68 -35.32
C ALA A 756 -44.84 23.94 -35.21
N HIS A 757 -44.12 23.84 -36.33
CA HIS A 757 -42.70 24.21 -36.40
C HIS A 757 -42.52 25.72 -36.11
N PRO A 758 -41.63 26.10 -35.16
CA PRO A 758 -41.31 27.51 -34.94
C PRO A 758 -40.28 28.02 -35.96
N THR A 759 -40.69 29.01 -36.75
CA THR A 759 -39.78 29.95 -37.42
C THR A 759 -39.30 31.05 -36.44
N PRO A 760 -38.16 31.71 -36.69
CA PRO A 760 -37.49 32.53 -35.68
C PRO A 760 -38.02 33.98 -35.60
N SER A 761 -38.15 34.51 -34.37
CA SER A 761 -38.26 35.97 -34.14
C SER A 761 -37.74 36.41 -32.76
N THR A 762 -36.76 37.33 -32.80
CA THR A 762 -36.38 38.41 -31.84
C THR A 762 -36.25 38.15 -30.32
N PRO A 763 -35.16 38.64 -29.68
CA PRO A 763 -34.93 38.52 -28.22
C PRO A 763 -35.70 39.58 -27.39
N PRO A 764 -35.89 39.37 -26.07
CA PRO A 764 -36.43 40.38 -25.15
C PRO A 764 -35.41 41.45 -24.78
N ASN A 765 -35.90 42.57 -24.24
CA ASN A 765 -35.13 43.79 -23.96
C ASN A 765 -34.12 43.69 -22.80
N SER A 766 -33.23 44.68 -22.78
CA SER A 766 -32.05 44.88 -21.92
C SER A 766 -32.29 44.82 -20.40
N LEU A 767 -31.28 44.28 -19.70
CA LEU A 767 -31.03 44.44 -18.26
C LEU A 767 -30.80 45.92 -17.89
N GLU A 768 -31.06 46.28 -16.63
CA GLU A 768 -30.84 47.64 -16.09
C GLU A 768 -29.34 48.00 -16.00
N GLU A 769 -28.99 49.26 -16.24
CA GLU A 769 -27.62 49.78 -16.10
C GLU A 769 -27.10 49.61 -14.66
N GLY A 770 -25.85 49.15 -14.50
CA GLY A 770 -25.24 48.78 -13.22
C GLY A 770 -25.25 47.27 -12.92
N THR A 771 -26.10 46.48 -13.60
CA THR A 771 -26.15 45.03 -13.39
C THR A 771 -24.87 44.34 -13.91
N TRP A 772 -24.27 44.86 -14.97
CA TRP A 772 -23.09 44.24 -15.60
C TRP A 772 -21.81 44.44 -14.80
N GLU A 773 -21.64 45.61 -14.21
CA GLU A 773 -20.57 45.94 -13.27
C GLU A 773 -20.64 45.02 -12.04
N THR A 774 -21.84 44.83 -11.48
CA THR A 774 -22.06 43.94 -10.33
C THR A 774 -21.75 42.47 -10.65
N ILE A 775 -22.12 42.00 -11.84
CA ILE A 775 -21.80 40.63 -12.30
C ILE A 775 -20.30 40.49 -12.57
N LYS A 776 -19.65 41.52 -13.14
CA LYS A 776 -18.23 41.52 -13.42
C LYS A 776 -17.40 41.52 -12.12
N ASP A 777 -17.75 42.33 -11.13
CA ASP A 777 -17.05 42.35 -9.84
C ASP A 777 -17.24 41.03 -9.07
N PHE A 778 -18.39 40.36 -9.19
CA PHE A 778 -18.60 39.02 -8.66
C PHE A 778 -17.76 37.94 -9.37
N ILE A 779 -17.56 38.06 -10.69
CA ILE A 779 -16.74 37.12 -11.47
C ILE A 779 -15.24 37.35 -11.20
N ASP A 780 -14.79 38.59 -11.23
CA ASP A 780 -13.38 38.92 -11.00
C ASP A 780 -12.98 38.60 -9.54
N GLY A 781 -13.83 38.91 -8.56
CA GLY A 781 -13.65 38.53 -7.15
C GLY A 781 -13.90 37.05 -6.81
N TYR A 782 -14.17 36.21 -7.80
CA TYR A 782 -14.22 34.74 -7.69
C TYR A 782 -13.01 34.08 -8.42
N VAL A 783 -12.16 34.88 -9.07
CA VAL A 783 -11.00 34.42 -9.84
C VAL A 783 -9.67 34.88 -9.22
N ASP A 784 -9.67 35.99 -8.46
CA ASP A 784 -8.64 36.31 -7.45
C ASP A 784 -8.85 35.53 -6.13
#